data_AF-A0A0T7BV60-F1
#
_entry.id   AF-A0A0T7BV60-F1
#
_cell.length_a   1.000
_cell.length_b   1.000
_cell.length_c   1.000
_cell.angle_alpha   90.00
_cell.angle_beta   90.00
_cell.angle_gamma   90.00
#
_symmetry.space_group_name_H-M   'P 1'
#
loop_
_entity.id
_entity.type
_entity.pdbx_description
1 polymer ?
#
loop_
_entity_poly.entity_id
_entity_poly.type
_entity_poly.pdbx_seq_one_letter_code
_entity_poly.pdbx_strand_id
1 'polypeptide(L)'
;MPVKIELFSRYQLRTNLNDSSLLLLPGIEIKPTHNINFPHISRIQITVTGTPGDLAANMQNAYMSVDFGTIKLLRLTSPQRLRQNECRWHQPLPVGVNCHLNVTVEYYDPDVRGSADLSQSHLATADCLIWTYPVEEQPVTEVVVNPVAEKKPEITYPGWFAIDFGTSNSTVTLYDPKVIVTPHSLPAEQESRLRDRLLPWIDARPQDDIPGVSQEAWVQEWQRFLTELSKNLQELGSVNVQNIQGEQLLEVVRQVEISLSKRLPWFRRASSKRLNQIYHEVFRVPPLEWQSLIPVELDKTRRLSEISSELEVTNLQPELQVSLGDIAKQHRLDAIRNGEAIEGRFLHSPKRYFGQERTFSMNLQGEIASIPVNQLLQAAYSHLIELTEKYRQSSGKCSQGKFYRAVVTYPTIASPFIRREIEQLVKQLDIADVQMAYDEAVSVAIFFLWREFGGDLNVGIESFKTRCRHDGEKWWQNVLVLDIGGGTTDLALIRLTLEEINPFEVGEDRGDGGRYYKLTPKLLGSSGHLQLGGELITLRLFLLLKAAVADCLLSAVAEDVIPKNTLKVQPEELSDRFLDNGKFQPGTLLGCVDSEVREGEAYKEALNDAEKVIPTRWKNQPSRLQSFYTLWEYAETVKQQLGQKHSTAGNFILDGEQIAELLAQNDINLPQGVIGSLQVTLTPDQFTRAVAPVVREAISIAQGLINSAFNNNQEQVDWLILSGKTCNLQLVETELYRVFSQSPHFLWNAERVTFEPEYTKLATSAGACFAEKLRQLSFSPQQAKELLKKGANQLYIDVKNLFYFLPCSFVREVIGGTPDPIFHAGQELYQLSATDNLAKYRSAWLGMQLTNNIRRQDFENMKLQLWGSYNGDALMKKLGMSEDDFKNHIFVQFEINQKLDIDLLLCHDKPHYLIPNHLPSLDAAAAIGVSSVITASGTIICDIAVNVAESAIALKTDAHTLIFDSNQDYSKQLQNFRSSDKSSPEEGLISELPPFPASGKHSFYFQFRNPESNTWELIGELPQPQITSEYPCKYYVTLNQQGIIRIHPFEVPYFISTSVECLQQPGCVFRDSLQPQSNNVETERDPFCGVH
;
A
#
# COMPACT_ATOMS: atom_id res chain seq x y z
N MET A 1 -18.56 38.05 9.72
CA MET A 1 -18.30 36.76 10.41
C MET A 1 -19.18 35.68 9.81
N PRO A 2 -18.68 34.52 9.38
CA PRO A 2 -19.48 33.65 8.52
C PRO A 2 -20.62 32.91 9.25
N VAL A 3 -21.81 32.92 8.64
CA VAL A 3 -22.79 31.83 8.86
C VAL A 3 -22.25 30.59 8.15
N LYS A 4 -22.10 29.47 8.85
CA LYS A 4 -21.74 28.20 8.22
C LYS A 4 -23.02 27.45 7.81
N ILE A 5 -23.08 27.02 6.56
CA ILE A 5 -24.14 26.15 6.04
C ILE A 5 -23.59 24.72 6.03
N GLU A 6 -24.21 23.82 6.79
CA GLU A 6 -23.92 22.38 6.77
C GLU A 6 -24.88 21.69 5.80
N LEU A 7 -24.32 21.29 4.67
CA LEU A 7 -24.99 20.63 3.56
C LEU A 7 -23.99 19.64 2.94
N PHE A 8 -24.45 18.44 2.57
CA PHE A 8 -23.62 17.47 1.85
C PHE A 8 -23.27 17.99 0.46
N SER A 9 -22.03 17.82 0.00
CA SER A 9 -21.64 18.20 -1.38
C SER A 9 -22.25 17.28 -2.44
N ARG A 10 -22.52 16.02 -2.09
CA ARG A 10 -23.24 15.05 -2.93
C ARG A 10 -24.23 14.26 -2.08
N TYR A 11 -25.44 14.03 -2.60
CA TYR A 11 -26.50 13.29 -1.92
C TYR A 11 -27.19 12.34 -2.90
N GLN A 12 -27.21 11.05 -2.58
CA GLN A 12 -27.96 10.09 -3.39
C GLN A 12 -29.46 10.18 -3.06
N LEU A 13 -30.30 10.50 -4.05
CA LEU A 13 -31.74 10.60 -3.86
C LEU A 13 -32.36 9.22 -3.59
N ARG A 14 -33.23 9.14 -2.57
CA ARG A 14 -33.88 7.90 -2.12
C ARG A 14 -35.31 8.19 -1.69
N THR A 15 -36.16 7.16 -1.62
CA THR A 15 -37.51 7.22 -1.05
C THR A 15 -37.52 6.75 0.41
N ASN A 16 -38.54 7.14 1.17
CA ASN A 16 -38.80 6.64 2.52
C ASN A 16 -39.18 5.17 2.48
N LEU A 17 -38.75 4.41 3.50
CA LEU A 17 -38.90 2.96 3.54
C LEU A 17 -40.33 2.49 3.80
N ASN A 18 -41.11 3.31 4.51
CA ASN A 18 -42.50 3.02 4.84
C ASN A 18 -43.49 3.69 3.87
N ASP A 19 -42.99 4.54 2.97
CA ASP A 19 -43.78 5.27 1.98
C ASP A 19 -42.91 5.57 0.76
N SER A 20 -42.99 4.70 -0.25
CA SER A 20 -42.22 4.82 -1.50
C SER A 20 -42.56 6.08 -2.30
N SER A 21 -43.64 6.77 -1.96
CA SER A 21 -43.98 8.05 -2.56
C SER A 21 -43.30 9.23 -1.89
N LEU A 22 -42.62 9.07 -0.75
CA LEU A 22 -41.98 10.16 -0.04
C LEU A 22 -40.47 10.20 -0.31
N LEU A 23 -39.94 11.29 -0.88
CA LEU A 23 -38.51 11.47 -1.12
C LEU A 23 -37.79 11.92 0.15
N LEU A 24 -36.62 11.33 0.40
CA LEU A 24 -35.68 11.79 1.41
C LEU A 24 -34.75 12.82 0.77
N LEU A 25 -34.83 14.05 1.24
CA LEU A 25 -34.03 15.17 0.72
C LEU A 25 -32.91 15.54 1.69
N PRO A 26 -31.77 16.10 1.22
CA PRO A 26 -30.67 16.50 2.08
C PRO A 26 -31.10 17.59 3.07
N GLY A 27 -30.81 17.35 4.36
CA GLY A 27 -31.00 18.34 5.43
C GLY A 27 -30.09 19.56 5.24
N ILE A 28 -30.59 20.75 5.56
CA ILE A 28 -29.80 21.98 5.58
C ILE A 28 -29.78 22.50 7.01
N GLU A 29 -28.59 22.66 7.59
CA GLU A 29 -28.40 23.32 8.88
C GLU A 29 -27.56 24.58 8.71
N ILE A 30 -27.96 25.66 9.38
CA ILE A 30 -27.21 26.90 9.44
C ILE A 30 -26.72 27.10 10.87
N LYS A 31 -25.45 27.44 11.07
CA LYS A 31 -24.89 27.63 12.41
C LYS A 31 -23.95 28.83 12.51
N PRO A 32 -23.90 29.48 13.69
CA PRO A 32 -22.94 30.54 13.93
C PRO A 32 -21.54 29.93 14.09
N THR A 33 -20.52 30.55 13.51
CA THR A 33 -19.13 30.16 13.81
C THR A 33 -18.77 30.55 15.24
N HIS A 34 -18.12 29.65 15.98
CA HIS A 34 -17.85 29.74 17.44
C HIS A 34 -17.23 31.08 17.88
N ASN A 35 -18.08 32.05 18.26
CA ASN A 35 -17.68 33.34 18.82
C ASN A 35 -18.83 33.92 19.67
N ILE A 36 -18.54 34.88 20.55
CA ILE A 36 -19.49 35.47 21.53
C ILE A 36 -20.59 36.34 20.87
N ASN A 37 -20.40 36.73 19.59
CA ASN A 37 -21.29 37.63 18.85
C ASN A 37 -22.04 36.89 17.72
N PHE A 38 -23.38 36.92 17.76
CA PHE A 38 -24.25 36.13 16.87
C PHE A 38 -24.69 36.91 15.61
N PRO A 39 -24.61 36.32 14.40
CA PRO A 39 -25.00 36.98 13.16
C PRO A 39 -26.52 37.12 13.02
N HIS A 40 -26.95 38.09 12.22
CA HIS A 40 -28.36 38.43 11.97
C HIS A 40 -28.73 38.13 10.52
N ILE A 41 -29.46 37.04 10.29
CA ILE A 41 -29.86 36.58 8.95
C ILE A 41 -30.99 37.45 8.42
N SER A 42 -30.80 37.97 7.21
CA SER A 42 -31.78 38.75 6.48
C SER A 42 -32.53 37.92 5.45
N ARG A 43 -31.87 36.96 4.80
CA ARG A 43 -32.49 36.14 3.76
C ARG A 43 -31.84 34.77 3.65
N ILE A 44 -32.63 33.77 3.33
CA ILE A 44 -32.19 32.42 3.00
C ILE A 44 -32.86 32.04 1.69
N GLN A 45 -32.07 31.84 0.66
CA GLN A 45 -32.52 31.43 -0.66
C GLN A 45 -32.07 30.00 -0.94
N ILE A 46 -33.03 29.14 -1.30
CA ILE A 46 -32.79 27.73 -1.62
C ILE A 46 -33.32 27.45 -3.02
N THR A 47 -32.45 26.96 -3.89
CA THR A 47 -32.78 26.65 -5.29
C THR A 47 -32.41 25.22 -5.65
N VAL A 48 -33.27 24.50 -6.36
CA VAL A 48 -33.04 23.16 -6.90
C VAL A 48 -33.23 23.19 -8.41
N THR A 49 -32.21 22.76 -9.16
CA THR A 49 -32.22 22.74 -10.64
C THR A 49 -31.59 21.44 -11.15
N GLY A 50 -31.88 21.00 -12.38
CA GLY A 50 -31.23 19.84 -12.99
C GLY A 50 -32.19 18.86 -13.65
N THR A 51 -31.76 17.62 -13.87
CA THR A 51 -32.47 16.60 -14.66
C THR A 51 -32.84 15.36 -13.84
N PRO A 52 -34.05 14.79 -13.97
CA PRO A 52 -35.22 15.30 -14.72
C PRO A 52 -35.79 16.60 -14.14
N GLY A 53 -36.21 17.52 -15.01
CA GLY A 53 -36.61 18.88 -14.59
C GLY A 53 -37.89 18.94 -13.76
N ASP A 54 -38.80 18.00 -13.97
CA ASP A 54 -40.03 17.81 -13.18
C ASP A 54 -39.73 17.33 -11.76
N LEU A 55 -38.77 16.41 -11.59
CA LEU A 55 -38.30 15.98 -10.29
C LEU A 55 -37.56 17.09 -9.55
N ALA A 56 -36.71 17.86 -10.25
CA ALA A 56 -36.06 19.05 -9.69
C ALA A 56 -37.08 20.08 -9.20
N ALA A 57 -38.12 20.36 -10.00
CA ALA A 57 -39.22 21.25 -9.61
C ALA A 57 -40.00 20.74 -8.40
N ASN A 58 -40.19 19.42 -8.29
CA ASN A 58 -40.87 18.84 -7.14
C ASN A 58 -40.02 18.92 -5.85
N MET A 59 -38.72 18.71 -5.95
CA MET A 59 -37.78 18.91 -4.83
C MET A 59 -37.70 20.38 -4.43
N GLN A 60 -37.69 21.31 -5.39
CA GLN A 60 -37.73 22.75 -5.13
C GLN A 60 -38.90 23.14 -4.22
N ASN A 61 -40.09 22.56 -4.42
CA ASN A 61 -41.29 22.85 -3.61
C ASN A 61 -41.17 22.39 -2.14
N ALA A 62 -40.26 21.45 -1.86
CA ALA A 62 -40.02 20.95 -0.51
C ALA A 62 -39.12 21.88 0.31
N TYR A 63 -38.32 22.73 -0.36
CA TYR A 63 -37.44 23.70 0.28
C TYR A 63 -38.08 25.09 0.32
N MET A 64 -38.16 25.68 1.50
CA MET A 64 -38.68 27.03 1.67
C MET A 64 -37.54 28.05 1.75
N SER A 65 -37.48 28.95 0.78
CA SER A 65 -36.71 30.19 0.92
C SER A 65 -37.43 31.13 1.90
N VAL A 66 -36.68 31.87 2.71
CA VAL A 66 -37.22 32.77 3.73
C VAL A 66 -36.56 34.14 3.59
N ASP A 67 -37.36 35.19 3.59
CA ASP A 67 -36.89 36.57 3.61
C ASP A 67 -37.38 37.25 4.89
N PHE A 68 -36.44 37.66 5.74
CA PHE A 68 -36.68 38.35 7.00
C PHE A 68 -36.68 39.89 6.84
N GLY A 69 -36.30 40.39 5.67
CA GLY A 69 -36.08 41.80 5.38
C GLY A 69 -35.01 42.43 6.28
N THR A 70 -35.01 43.75 6.41
CA THR A 70 -34.08 44.50 7.29
C THR A 70 -34.69 44.87 8.65
N ILE A 71 -35.99 44.60 8.85
CA ILE A 71 -36.74 45.04 10.04
C ILE A 71 -36.90 43.91 11.08
N LYS A 72 -36.82 42.63 10.66
CA LYS A 72 -37.07 41.48 11.55
C LYS A 72 -36.06 40.34 11.33
N LEU A 73 -34.77 40.68 11.42
CA LEU A 73 -33.66 39.75 11.21
C LEU A 73 -33.67 38.58 12.20
N LEU A 74 -33.28 37.39 11.72
CA LEU A 74 -33.12 36.20 12.55
C LEU A 74 -31.72 36.20 13.19
N ARG A 75 -31.64 36.42 14.50
CA ARG A 75 -30.40 36.27 15.25
C ARG A 75 -30.06 34.78 15.44
N LEU A 76 -28.96 34.33 14.85
CA LEU A 76 -28.57 32.92 14.85
C LEU A 76 -27.69 32.59 16.06
N THR A 77 -28.31 32.21 17.19
CA THR A 77 -27.62 31.96 18.47
C THR A 77 -27.20 30.51 18.69
N SER A 78 -27.81 29.57 17.96
CA SER A 78 -27.51 28.14 17.97
C SER A 78 -27.67 27.60 16.54
N PRO A 79 -27.16 26.38 16.23
CA PRO A 79 -27.49 25.72 14.98
C PRO A 79 -29.00 25.63 14.78
N GLN A 80 -29.47 25.97 13.58
CA GLN A 80 -30.87 25.92 13.18
C GLN A 80 -31.00 25.08 11.92
N ARG A 81 -31.79 24.01 12.01
CA ARG A 81 -32.15 23.19 10.86
C ARG A 81 -33.28 23.85 10.11
N LEU A 82 -33.09 24.09 8.81
CA LEU A 82 -34.12 24.70 7.98
C LEU A 82 -35.28 23.73 7.78
N ARG A 83 -36.51 24.27 7.85
CA ARG A 83 -37.72 23.48 7.67
C ARG A 83 -37.81 23.02 6.21
N GLN A 84 -38.05 21.72 6.05
CA GLN A 84 -38.30 21.07 4.77
C GLN A 84 -39.70 20.46 4.82
N ASN A 85 -40.49 20.67 3.78
CA ASN A 85 -41.77 20.01 3.61
C ASN A 85 -41.57 18.60 3.07
N GLU A 86 -42.55 17.73 3.28
CA GLU A 86 -42.55 16.42 2.62
C GLU A 86 -42.55 16.58 1.10
N CYS A 87 -41.60 15.93 0.43
CA CYS A 87 -41.54 15.91 -1.03
C CYS A 87 -42.12 14.58 -1.51
N ARG A 88 -43.33 14.61 -2.09
CA ARG A 88 -43.97 13.38 -2.59
C ARG A 88 -43.79 13.21 -4.09
N TRP A 89 -43.28 12.05 -4.49
CA TRP A 89 -43.07 11.63 -5.86
C TRP A 89 -43.82 10.32 -6.12
N HIS A 90 -44.91 10.39 -6.87
CA HIS A 90 -45.84 9.25 -7.07
C HIS A 90 -45.44 8.31 -8.20
N GLN A 91 -44.25 8.50 -8.78
CA GLN A 91 -43.70 7.63 -9.82
C GLN A 91 -42.46 6.90 -9.29
N PRO A 92 -42.02 5.80 -9.92
CA PRO A 92 -40.72 5.22 -9.61
C PRO A 92 -39.62 6.28 -9.70
N LEU A 93 -38.63 6.21 -8.79
CA LEU A 93 -37.53 7.16 -8.79
C LEU A 93 -36.71 7.00 -10.10
N PRO A 94 -36.54 8.07 -10.90
CA PRO A 94 -35.79 7.98 -12.14
C PRO A 94 -34.33 7.59 -11.91
N VAL A 95 -33.78 6.84 -12.86
CA VAL A 95 -32.35 6.55 -13.00
C VAL A 95 -31.65 7.73 -13.68
N GLY A 96 -30.38 7.98 -13.35
CA GLY A 96 -29.60 9.09 -13.91
C GLY A 96 -30.05 10.49 -13.46
N VAL A 97 -30.65 10.64 -12.28
CA VAL A 97 -30.95 11.94 -11.69
C VAL A 97 -29.65 12.71 -11.47
N ASN A 98 -29.65 13.99 -11.82
CA ASN A 98 -28.54 14.91 -11.68
C ASN A 98 -29.11 16.31 -11.40
N CYS A 99 -29.36 16.60 -10.14
CA CYS A 99 -29.95 17.85 -9.66
C CYS A 99 -29.00 18.58 -8.71
N HIS A 100 -28.89 19.90 -8.82
CA HIS A 100 -28.12 20.76 -7.94
C HIS A 100 -29.05 21.52 -6.99
N LEU A 101 -28.82 21.34 -5.70
CA LEU A 101 -29.40 22.13 -4.62
C LEU A 101 -28.38 23.20 -4.21
N ASN A 102 -28.73 24.47 -4.31
CA ASN A 102 -27.93 25.60 -3.87
C ASN A 102 -28.64 26.35 -2.74
N VAL A 103 -27.91 26.63 -1.65
CA VAL A 103 -28.37 27.38 -0.49
C VAL A 103 -27.51 28.62 -0.35
N THR A 104 -28.15 29.79 -0.32
CA THR A 104 -27.52 31.09 -0.11
C THR A 104 -28.14 31.74 1.13
N VAL A 105 -27.32 32.11 2.11
CA VAL A 105 -27.74 32.83 3.32
C VAL A 105 -27.13 34.23 3.30
N GLU A 106 -27.98 35.23 3.32
CA GLU A 106 -27.62 36.63 3.48
C GLU A 106 -27.79 37.04 4.95
N TYR A 107 -26.76 37.69 5.51
CA TYR A 107 -26.75 38.06 6.92
C TYR A 107 -25.93 39.34 7.17
N TYR A 108 -26.16 39.94 8.32
CA TYR A 108 -25.46 41.11 8.85
C TYR A 108 -24.68 40.73 10.11
N ASP A 109 -23.50 41.31 10.26
CA ASP A 109 -22.72 41.18 11.50
C ASP A 109 -23.35 42.06 12.61
N PRO A 110 -23.15 41.72 13.89
CA PRO A 110 -23.56 42.57 15.00
C PRO A 110 -22.59 43.74 15.23
N ASP A 111 -23.10 44.91 15.57
CA ASP A 111 -22.37 46.08 16.03
C ASP A 111 -21.79 45.87 17.44
N VAL A 112 -21.06 46.87 17.95
CA VAL A 112 -20.45 46.85 19.30
C VAL A 112 -21.47 46.70 20.45
N ARG A 113 -22.77 46.86 20.19
CA ARG A 113 -23.88 46.66 21.16
C ARG A 113 -24.64 45.35 20.91
N GLY A 114 -24.23 44.54 19.94
CA GLY A 114 -24.87 43.27 19.60
C GLY A 114 -26.11 43.40 18.69
N SER A 115 -26.38 44.58 18.12
CA SER A 115 -27.48 44.84 17.17
C SER A 115 -26.98 44.68 15.73
N ALA A 116 -27.83 44.35 14.75
CA ALA A 116 -27.37 44.17 13.37
C ALA A 116 -26.78 45.46 12.77
N ASP A 117 -25.57 45.38 12.23
CA ASP A 117 -24.96 46.43 11.42
C ASP A 117 -25.46 46.33 9.98
N LEU A 118 -26.41 47.19 9.62
CA LEU A 118 -27.02 47.22 8.28
C LEU A 118 -26.16 47.92 7.22
N SER A 119 -24.95 48.38 7.56
CA SER A 119 -24.08 49.07 6.59
C SER A 119 -23.45 48.12 5.57
N GLN A 120 -23.30 46.83 5.91
CA GLN A 120 -22.68 45.83 5.04
C GLN A 120 -23.38 44.47 5.19
N SER A 121 -23.95 43.94 4.09
CA SER A 121 -24.46 42.58 4.05
C SER A 121 -23.39 41.59 3.59
N HIS A 122 -23.50 40.35 4.08
CA HIS A 122 -22.62 39.23 3.75
C HIS A 122 -23.41 38.06 3.20
N LEU A 123 -22.75 37.21 2.41
CA LEU A 123 -23.34 36.01 1.81
C LEU A 123 -22.53 34.78 2.20
N ALA A 124 -23.24 33.72 2.61
CA ALA A 124 -22.71 32.36 2.71
C ALA A 124 -23.43 31.48 1.69
N THR A 125 -22.69 30.64 0.97
CA THR A 125 -23.26 29.74 -0.05
C THR A 125 -22.78 28.31 0.15
N ALA A 126 -23.63 27.35 -0.15
CA ALA A 126 -23.31 25.93 -0.19
C ALA A 126 -24.14 25.23 -1.26
N ASP A 127 -23.55 24.24 -1.93
CA ASP A 127 -24.20 23.46 -2.97
C ASP A 127 -24.13 21.94 -2.71
N CYS A 128 -25.08 21.22 -3.27
CA CYS A 128 -25.23 19.77 -3.17
C CYS A 128 -25.68 19.20 -4.50
N LEU A 129 -24.92 18.23 -5.03
CA LEU A 129 -25.34 17.41 -6.16
C LEU A 129 -26.21 16.24 -5.67
N ILE A 130 -27.50 16.28 -5.99
CA ILE A 130 -28.49 15.23 -5.78
C ILE A 130 -28.52 14.28 -6.99
N TRP A 131 -28.26 12.98 -6.79
CA TRP A 131 -28.10 12.05 -7.92
C TRP A 131 -28.70 10.64 -7.72
N THR A 132 -28.91 9.92 -8.83
CA THR A 132 -29.18 8.46 -8.88
C THR A 132 -28.30 7.78 -9.95
N TYR A 133 -28.09 6.47 -9.87
CA TYR A 133 -27.21 5.77 -10.82
C TYR A 133 -27.76 5.84 -12.26
N PRO A 134 -26.91 6.08 -13.27
CA PRO A 134 -27.26 5.87 -14.67
C PRO A 134 -27.38 4.36 -14.96
N VAL A 135 -28.21 3.99 -15.95
CA VAL A 135 -28.36 2.59 -16.36
C VAL A 135 -27.14 2.16 -17.18
N GLU A 136 -26.47 1.08 -16.77
CA GLU A 136 -25.66 0.26 -17.67
C GLU A 136 -26.61 -0.69 -18.41
N GLU A 137 -26.66 -0.61 -19.75
CA GLU A 137 -27.41 -1.56 -20.56
C GLU A 137 -26.75 -2.94 -20.47
N GLN A 138 -27.38 -3.87 -19.74
CA GLN A 138 -27.15 -5.31 -19.89
C GLN A 138 -28.37 -5.96 -20.56
N PRO A 139 -28.15 -6.99 -21.42
CA PRO A 139 -29.22 -7.61 -22.20
C PRO A 139 -30.18 -8.40 -21.30
N VAL A 140 -31.47 -8.15 -21.49
CA VAL A 140 -32.58 -8.76 -20.74
C VAL A 140 -32.62 -10.27 -21.00
N THR A 141 -32.46 -11.07 -19.94
CA THR A 141 -32.91 -12.47 -19.93
C THR A 141 -34.16 -12.55 -19.05
N GLU A 142 -35.27 -13.03 -19.60
CA GLU A 142 -36.54 -13.19 -18.89
C GLU A 142 -36.38 -14.19 -17.73
N VAL A 143 -36.70 -13.77 -16.50
CA VAL A 143 -36.86 -14.67 -15.35
C VAL A 143 -38.28 -14.57 -14.83
N VAL A 144 -38.91 -15.74 -14.73
CA VAL A 144 -40.25 -16.01 -14.20
C VAL A 144 -40.36 -15.56 -12.75
N VAL A 145 -41.42 -14.80 -12.44
CA VAL A 145 -41.72 -14.23 -11.12
C VAL A 145 -42.30 -15.29 -10.18
N ASN A 146 -41.63 -15.52 -9.05
CA ASN A 146 -42.25 -16.02 -7.82
C ASN A 146 -42.27 -14.89 -6.76
N PRO A 147 -43.24 -14.87 -5.83
CA PRO A 147 -43.48 -13.71 -4.97
C PRO A 147 -42.39 -13.56 -3.91
N VAL A 148 -41.69 -12.42 -3.94
CA VAL A 148 -40.60 -12.06 -3.02
C VAL A 148 -41.18 -11.43 -1.76
N ALA A 149 -40.83 -12.00 -0.60
CA ALA A 149 -41.01 -11.40 0.70
C ALA A 149 -40.26 -10.06 0.80
N GLU A 150 -40.90 -9.04 1.37
CA GLU A 150 -40.35 -7.69 1.58
C GLU A 150 -38.97 -7.73 2.28
N LYS A 151 -37.87 -7.51 1.53
CA LYS A 151 -36.54 -7.29 2.09
C LYS A 151 -36.42 -5.84 2.55
N LYS A 152 -36.20 -5.62 3.85
CA LYS A 152 -35.77 -4.32 4.40
C LYS A 152 -34.50 -3.86 3.65
N PRO A 153 -34.35 -2.56 3.34
CA PRO A 153 -33.15 -2.05 2.69
C PRO A 153 -31.96 -2.11 3.65
N GLU A 154 -30.87 -2.66 3.14
CA GLU A 154 -29.63 -2.90 3.88
C GLU A 154 -28.90 -1.55 4.12
N ILE A 155 -28.67 -1.19 5.38
CA ILE A 155 -27.89 0.01 5.74
C ILE A 155 -26.42 -0.31 5.46
N THR A 156 -25.71 0.55 4.73
CA THR A 156 -24.26 0.40 4.47
C THR A 156 -23.43 0.97 5.62
N TYR A 157 -22.37 0.25 5.99
CA TYR A 157 -21.37 0.71 6.94
C TYR A 157 -20.66 1.95 6.37
N PRO A 158 -20.55 3.07 7.12
CA PRO A 158 -19.97 4.31 6.60
C PRO A 158 -18.43 4.29 6.51
N GLY A 159 -17.79 3.32 7.17
CA GLY A 159 -16.34 3.13 7.15
C GLY A 159 -15.90 2.02 6.19
N TRP A 160 -14.69 1.51 6.41
CA TRP A 160 -14.13 0.36 5.67
C TRP A 160 -13.17 -0.43 6.56
N PHE A 161 -12.70 -1.58 6.07
CA PHE A 161 -11.64 -2.35 6.72
C PHE A 161 -10.50 -2.64 5.75
N ALA A 162 -9.31 -2.84 6.28
CA ALA A 162 -8.15 -3.30 5.54
C ALA A 162 -7.73 -4.70 6.02
N ILE A 163 -7.56 -5.65 5.11
CA ILE A 163 -7.08 -7.01 5.40
C ILE A 163 -5.64 -7.15 4.91
N ASP A 164 -4.75 -7.57 5.81
CA ASP A 164 -3.49 -8.21 5.45
C ASP A 164 -3.62 -9.72 5.65
N PHE A 165 -3.79 -10.44 4.54
CA PHE A 165 -3.83 -11.90 4.54
C PHE A 165 -2.40 -12.44 4.44
N GLY A 166 -1.73 -12.52 5.57
CA GLY A 166 -0.32 -12.91 5.62
C GLY A 166 -0.11 -14.43 5.52
N THR A 167 1.12 -14.82 5.18
CA THR A 167 1.47 -16.23 4.98
C THR A 167 1.23 -17.06 6.23
N SER A 168 1.78 -16.63 7.37
CA SER A 168 1.65 -17.38 8.64
C SER A 168 0.68 -16.73 9.62
N ASN A 169 0.44 -15.41 9.53
CA ASN A 169 -0.52 -14.69 10.37
C ASN A 169 -1.19 -13.60 9.54
N SER A 170 -2.46 -13.32 9.84
CA SER A 170 -3.28 -12.29 9.21
C SER A 170 -3.75 -11.24 10.21
N THR A 171 -3.99 -10.02 9.75
CA THR A 171 -4.51 -8.90 10.56
C THR A 171 -5.61 -8.14 9.82
N VAL A 172 -6.50 -7.50 10.58
CA VAL A 172 -7.52 -6.59 10.04
C VAL A 172 -7.56 -5.29 10.83
N THR A 173 -7.70 -4.16 10.13
CA THR A 173 -7.87 -2.84 10.75
C THR A 173 -9.10 -2.14 10.19
N LEU A 174 -10.01 -1.72 11.06
CA LEU A 174 -11.20 -0.95 10.71
C LEU A 174 -10.91 0.54 10.72
N TYR A 175 -11.53 1.28 9.81
CA TYR A 175 -11.73 2.73 9.93
C TYR A 175 -13.21 3.00 10.20
N ASP A 176 -13.52 3.71 11.28
CA ASP A 176 -14.90 4.07 11.64
C ASP A 176 -15.04 5.56 11.95
N PRO A 177 -15.71 6.37 11.12
CA PRO A 177 -15.80 7.81 11.34
C PRO A 177 -16.54 8.21 12.62
N LYS A 178 -17.26 7.29 13.28
CA LYS A 178 -17.92 7.54 14.58
C LYS A 178 -16.92 7.57 15.74
N VAL A 179 -15.76 6.91 15.61
CA VAL A 179 -14.73 6.87 16.64
C VAL A 179 -13.88 8.13 16.53
N ILE A 180 -14.29 9.18 17.25
CA ILE A 180 -13.55 10.44 17.37
C ILE A 180 -13.25 10.64 18.85
N VAL A 181 -11.97 10.75 19.20
CA VAL A 181 -11.51 10.96 20.59
C VAL A 181 -11.39 12.45 20.90
N THR A 182 -11.71 12.80 22.14
CA THR A 182 -11.63 14.14 22.71
C THR A 182 -10.19 14.68 22.79
N PRO A 183 -9.94 15.95 22.42
CA PRO A 183 -8.60 16.57 22.41
C PRO A 183 -8.02 16.94 23.79
N HIS A 184 -8.58 16.43 24.89
CA HIS A 184 -8.20 16.80 26.26
C HIS A 184 -7.38 15.72 27.01
N SER A 185 -7.09 14.59 26.38
CA SER A 185 -6.27 13.50 26.95
C SER A 185 -5.23 13.00 25.95
N LEU A 186 -4.41 12.02 26.33
CA LEU A 186 -3.61 11.27 25.36
C LEU A 186 -4.48 10.18 24.69
N PRO A 187 -4.08 9.68 23.50
CA PRO A 187 -4.66 8.48 22.91
C PRO A 187 -4.51 7.27 23.83
N ALA A 188 -5.47 6.34 23.83
CA ALA A 188 -5.48 5.20 24.74
C ALA A 188 -4.21 4.33 24.65
N GLU A 189 -3.65 4.16 23.45
CA GLU A 189 -2.42 3.41 23.21
C GLU A 189 -1.21 4.09 23.87
N GLN A 190 -1.13 5.41 23.76
CA GLN A 190 -0.07 6.22 24.38
C GLN A 190 -0.24 6.28 25.89
N GLU A 191 -1.46 6.40 26.41
CA GLU A 191 -1.75 6.33 27.84
C GLU A 191 -1.32 4.98 28.42
N SER A 192 -1.64 3.88 27.73
CA SER A 192 -1.24 2.53 28.16
C SER A 192 0.28 2.43 28.22
N ARG A 193 0.98 2.82 27.15
CA ARG A 193 2.45 2.80 27.12
C ARG A 193 3.05 3.66 28.21
N LEU A 194 2.49 4.85 28.43
CA LEU A 194 2.96 5.77 29.45
C LEU A 194 2.83 5.13 30.83
N ARG A 195 1.69 4.50 31.15
CA ARG A 195 1.54 3.75 32.40
C ARG A 195 2.55 2.61 32.50
N ASP A 196 2.67 1.79 31.45
CA ASP A 196 3.55 0.61 31.42
C ASP A 196 5.04 0.96 31.59
N ARG A 197 5.45 2.17 31.19
CA ARG A 197 6.84 2.64 31.35
C ARG A 197 7.07 3.48 32.59
N LEU A 198 6.11 4.33 32.95
CA LEU A 198 6.22 5.24 34.09
C LEU A 198 6.16 4.47 35.41
N LEU A 199 5.30 3.45 35.52
CA LEU A 199 5.16 2.63 36.73
C LEU A 199 6.48 1.94 37.13
N PRO A 200 7.11 1.11 36.27
CA PRO A 200 8.40 0.50 36.59
C PRO A 200 9.49 1.53 36.88
N TRP A 201 9.45 2.72 36.27
CA TRP A 201 10.44 3.76 36.55
C TRP A 201 10.24 4.44 37.90
N ILE A 202 9.01 4.60 38.36
CA ILE A 202 8.72 5.08 39.72
C ILE A 202 9.11 4.01 40.75
N ASP A 203 8.81 2.75 40.45
CA ASP A 203 9.04 1.61 41.36
C ASP A 203 10.51 1.15 41.39
N ALA A 204 11.26 1.33 40.30
CA ALA A 204 12.65 0.92 40.18
C ALA A 204 13.59 2.14 40.03
N ARG A 205 14.56 2.23 40.95
CA ARG A 205 15.64 3.22 40.94
C ARG A 205 16.31 3.33 39.56
N PRO A 206 16.59 4.53 39.02
CA PRO A 206 17.47 4.69 37.86
C PRO A 206 18.89 4.18 38.19
N GLN A 207 19.44 3.33 37.33
CA GLN A 207 20.77 2.69 37.50
C GLN A 207 21.94 3.54 36.96
N ASP A 208 21.74 4.83 36.69
CA ASP A 208 22.83 5.66 36.18
C ASP A 208 23.91 5.88 37.25
N ASP A 209 25.10 5.31 37.05
CA ASP A 209 26.27 5.56 37.87
C ASP A 209 26.79 6.98 37.61
N ILE A 210 26.56 7.89 38.55
CA ILE A 210 27.11 9.25 38.50
C ILE A 210 28.46 9.27 39.22
N PRO A 211 29.57 9.65 38.54
CA PRO A 211 30.87 9.77 39.17
C PRO A 211 30.85 10.67 40.41
N GLY A 212 31.34 10.15 41.54
CA GLY A 212 31.42 10.90 42.80
C GLY A 212 30.13 10.93 43.64
N VAL A 213 29.06 10.25 43.23
CA VAL A 213 27.82 10.11 44.03
C VAL A 213 27.73 8.71 44.61
N SER A 214 27.55 8.59 45.94
CA SER A 214 27.41 7.28 46.59
C SER A 214 26.03 6.65 46.33
N GLN A 215 25.97 5.33 46.40
CA GLN A 215 24.72 4.59 46.26
C GLN A 215 23.66 5.03 47.29
N GLU A 216 24.08 5.36 48.52
CA GLU A 216 23.23 5.85 49.60
C GLU A 216 22.67 7.25 49.32
N ALA A 217 23.49 8.18 48.82
CA ALA A 217 23.05 9.53 48.48
C ALA A 217 21.95 9.51 47.40
N TRP A 218 22.07 8.58 46.45
CA TRP A 218 21.03 8.33 45.46
C TRP A 218 19.71 7.85 46.08
N VAL A 219 19.77 6.84 46.96
CA VAL A 219 18.59 6.28 47.63
C VAL A 219 17.87 7.36 48.45
N GLN A 220 18.61 8.19 49.17
CA GLN A 220 18.04 9.28 49.96
C GLN A 220 17.33 10.32 49.10
N GLU A 221 17.92 10.76 47.99
CA GLU A 221 17.25 11.70 47.08
C GLU A 221 16.03 11.08 46.39
N TRP A 222 16.09 9.80 46.02
CA TRP A 222 14.95 9.07 45.45
C TRP A 222 13.79 8.96 46.45
N GLN A 223 14.07 8.62 47.72
CA GLN A 223 13.06 8.61 48.78
C GLN A 223 12.46 10.00 49.01
N ARG A 224 13.27 11.07 48.97
CA ARG A 224 12.76 12.45 49.09
C ARG A 224 11.84 12.82 47.92
N PHE A 225 12.19 12.42 46.70
CA PHE A 225 11.33 12.57 45.52
C PHE A 225 10.00 11.84 45.70
N LEU A 226 10.02 10.55 46.06
CA LEU A 226 8.80 9.75 46.26
C LEU A 226 7.93 10.28 47.40
N THR A 227 8.55 10.80 48.48
CA THR A 227 7.81 11.41 49.61
C THR A 227 7.06 12.67 49.16
N GLU A 228 7.73 13.54 48.41
CA GLU A 228 7.13 14.77 47.88
C GLU A 228 6.02 14.46 46.86
N LEU A 229 6.28 13.52 45.94
CA LEU A 229 5.30 13.06 44.97
C LEU A 229 4.06 12.48 45.67
N SER A 230 4.25 11.61 46.66
CA SER A 230 3.15 11.03 47.45
C SER A 230 2.33 12.09 48.16
N LYS A 231 2.96 13.15 48.69
CA LYS A 231 2.24 14.26 49.34
C LYS A 231 1.35 15.01 48.34
N ASN A 232 1.87 15.32 47.15
CA ASN A 232 1.10 16.02 46.11
C ASN A 232 -0.01 15.13 45.54
N LEU A 233 0.21 13.82 45.49
CA LEU A 233 -0.77 12.84 45.00
C LEU A 233 -1.82 12.44 46.05
N GLN A 234 -1.57 12.58 47.36
CA GLN A 234 -2.58 12.33 48.39
C GLN A 234 -3.79 13.28 48.29
N GLU A 235 -3.61 14.48 47.73
CA GLU A 235 -4.71 15.39 47.39
C GLU A 235 -5.59 14.87 46.23
N LEU A 236 -5.13 13.87 45.46
CA LEU A 236 -5.80 13.23 44.32
C LEU A 236 -6.47 11.87 44.65
N GLY A 237 -6.36 11.37 45.89
CA GLY A 237 -6.84 10.03 46.30
C GLY A 237 -5.80 8.92 46.17
N SER A 238 -6.00 7.78 46.85
CA SER A 238 -5.03 6.67 46.93
C SER A 238 -4.60 6.15 45.54
N VAL A 239 -3.34 6.39 45.16
CA VAL A 239 -2.85 6.19 43.79
C VAL A 239 -2.47 4.74 43.53
N ASN A 240 -3.28 4.05 42.73
CA ASN A 240 -2.79 3.00 41.85
C ASN A 240 -2.74 3.59 40.44
N VAL A 241 -1.55 3.97 39.96
CA VAL A 241 -1.36 4.59 38.63
C VAL A 241 -1.92 3.72 37.50
N GLN A 242 -2.04 2.39 37.71
CA GLN A 242 -2.65 1.48 36.73
C GLN A 242 -4.11 1.83 36.39
N ASN A 243 -4.85 2.45 37.32
CA ASN A 243 -6.28 2.75 37.15
C ASN A 243 -6.54 4.21 36.75
N ILE A 244 -5.50 5.04 36.63
CA ILE A 244 -5.63 6.46 36.30
C ILE A 244 -5.66 6.65 34.78
N GLN A 245 -6.60 7.45 34.28
CA GLN A 245 -6.84 7.67 32.85
C GLN A 245 -7.07 9.17 32.55
N GLY A 246 -6.85 9.56 31.30
CA GLY A 246 -7.20 10.90 30.82
C GLY A 246 -6.45 12.03 31.53
N GLU A 247 -7.16 13.10 31.84
CA GLU A 247 -6.61 14.30 32.51
C GLU A 247 -5.92 13.99 33.84
N GLN A 248 -6.38 12.96 34.58
CA GLN A 248 -5.76 12.58 35.85
C GLN A 248 -4.35 12.00 35.63
N LEU A 249 -4.10 11.29 34.52
CA LEU A 249 -2.78 10.77 34.19
C LEU A 249 -1.82 11.91 33.82
N LEU A 250 -2.31 12.91 33.09
CA LEU A 250 -1.55 14.13 32.78
C LEU A 250 -1.22 14.92 34.05
N GLU A 251 -2.13 14.98 35.02
CA GLU A 251 -1.86 15.60 36.31
C GLU A 251 -0.80 14.83 37.11
N VAL A 252 -0.83 13.49 37.11
CA VAL A 252 0.24 12.67 37.71
C VAL A 252 1.59 13.00 37.08
N VAL A 253 1.67 13.08 35.75
CA VAL A 253 2.88 13.48 35.02
C VAL A 253 3.35 14.86 35.46
N ARG A 254 2.45 15.85 35.52
CA ARG A 254 2.76 17.19 35.99
C ARG A 254 3.36 17.18 37.40
N GLN A 255 2.78 16.39 38.31
CA GLN A 255 3.29 16.28 39.69
C GLN A 255 4.65 15.59 39.78
N VAL A 256 4.93 14.62 38.91
CA VAL A 256 6.27 14.03 38.76
C VAL A 256 7.28 15.11 38.39
N GLU A 257 7.01 15.91 37.35
CA GLU A 257 7.93 16.96 36.88
C GLU A 257 8.16 18.05 37.95
N ILE A 258 7.09 18.51 38.61
CA ILE A 258 7.16 19.47 39.71
C ILE A 258 8.02 18.90 40.86
N SER A 259 7.82 17.64 41.23
CA SER A 259 8.56 17.02 42.34
C SER A 259 10.04 16.84 42.00
N LEU A 260 10.35 16.49 40.75
CA LEU A 260 11.73 16.43 40.23
C LEU A 260 12.42 17.79 40.22
N SER A 261 11.69 18.87 39.90
CA SER A 261 12.25 20.22 39.83
C SER A 261 12.84 20.71 41.16
N LYS A 262 12.37 20.16 42.29
CA LYS A 262 12.81 20.47 43.66
C LYS A 262 14.02 19.64 44.13
N ARG A 263 14.54 18.72 43.31
CA ARG A 263 15.65 17.82 43.65
C ARG A 263 17.02 18.41 43.31
N LEU A 264 18.08 17.77 43.79
CA LEU A 264 19.46 18.16 43.47
C LEU A 264 19.74 18.12 41.95
N PRO A 265 20.58 19.02 41.39
CA PRO A 265 20.79 19.13 39.94
C PRO A 265 21.26 17.84 39.25
N TRP A 266 22.15 17.06 39.89
CA TRP A 266 22.64 15.80 39.33
C TRP A 266 21.53 14.76 39.25
N PHE A 267 20.70 14.66 40.29
CA PHE A 267 19.56 13.76 40.37
C PHE A 267 18.51 14.15 39.32
N ARG A 268 18.18 15.44 39.27
CA ARG A 268 17.23 15.99 38.29
C ARG A 268 17.65 15.66 36.87
N ARG A 269 18.93 15.86 36.50
CA ARG A 269 19.42 15.60 35.14
C ARG A 269 19.29 14.12 34.75
N ALA A 270 19.74 13.21 35.62
CA ALA A 270 19.67 11.78 35.33
C ALA A 270 18.21 11.26 35.29
N SER A 271 17.38 11.64 36.27
CA SER A 271 15.96 11.29 36.28
C SER A 271 15.21 11.89 35.07
N SER A 272 15.50 13.14 34.69
CA SER A 272 14.89 13.77 33.50
C SER A 272 15.33 13.10 32.20
N LYS A 273 16.58 12.62 32.10
CA LYS A 273 17.04 11.86 30.94
C LYS A 273 16.19 10.60 30.75
N ARG A 274 15.95 9.85 31.83
CA ARG A 274 15.12 8.63 31.77
C ARG A 274 13.64 8.95 31.52
N LEU A 275 13.11 9.99 32.14
CA LEU A 275 11.74 10.44 31.92
C LEU A 275 11.52 10.90 30.47
N ASN A 276 12.46 11.64 29.89
CA ASN A 276 12.43 12.01 28.47
C ASN A 276 12.49 10.80 27.54
N GLN A 277 13.25 9.75 27.89
CA GLN A 277 13.23 8.49 27.14
C GLN A 277 11.85 7.83 27.18
N ILE A 278 11.18 7.83 28.34
CA ILE A 278 9.82 7.32 28.48
C ILE A 278 8.86 8.12 27.59
N TYR A 279 8.90 9.46 27.66
CA TYR A 279 8.05 10.30 26.80
C TYR A 279 8.33 10.06 25.31
N HIS A 280 9.60 9.93 24.95
CA HIS A 280 10.00 9.63 23.58
C HIS A 280 9.47 8.28 23.08
N GLU A 281 9.51 7.24 23.92
CA GLU A 281 8.88 5.94 23.62
C GLU A 281 7.36 6.06 23.48
N VAL A 282 6.70 6.82 24.36
CA VAL A 282 5.25 7.02 24.35
C VAL A 282 4.79 7.76 23.10
N PHE A 283 5.44 8.86 22.73
CA PHE A 283 5.05 9.64 21.54
C PHE A 283 5.37 8.92 20.22
N ARG A 284 6.21 7.89 20.24
CA ARG A 284 6.41 6.96 19.12
C ARG A 284 5.34 5.88 19.03
N VAL A 285 4.44 5.76 20.01
CA VAL A 285 3.29 4.86 19.89
C VAL A 285 2.26 5.46 18.93
N PRO A 286 1.89 4.75 17.86
CA PRO A 286 0.92 5.22 16.88
C PRO A 286 -0.47 5.46 17.51
N PRO A 287 -1.04 6.68 17.41
CA PRO A 287 -2.33 7.01 18.04
C PRO A 287 -3.51 6.59 17.15
N LEU A 288 -3.74 5.28 17.00
CA LEU A 288 -4.68 4.71 16.02
C LEU A 288 -6.11 5.22 16.27
N GLU A 289 -6.53 5.26 17.53
CA GLU A 289 -7.87 5.71 17.91
C GLU A 289 -8.15 7.17 17.50
N TRP A 290 -7.16 8.06 17.58
CA TRP A 290 -7.27 9.45 17.11
C TRP A 290 -7.43 9.55 15.60
N GLN A 291 -6.97 8.54 14.87
CA GLN A 291 -7.19 8.41 13.45
C GLN A 291 -8.45 7.62 13.11
N SER A 292 -9.27 7.27 14.10
CA SER A 292 -10.45 6.44 13.94
C SER A 292 -10.11 5.04 13.39
N LEU A 293 -8.88 4.58 13.62
CA LEU A 293 -8.39 3.27 13.22
C LEU A 293 -8.49 2.32 14.39
N ILE A 294 -9.06 1.13 14.15
CA ILE A 294 -9.37 0.16 15.19
C ILE A 294 -8.78 -1.19 14.77
N PRO A 295 -7.69 -1.65 15.41
CA PRO A 295 -7.21 -3.02 15.25
C PRO A 295 -8.30 -4.01 15.68
N VAL A 296 -8.63 -4.95 14.81
CA VAL A 296 -9.67 -5.95 15.09
C VAL A 296 -9.06 -7.05 15.94
N GLU A 297 -9.70 -7.39 17.07
CA GLU A 297 -9.35 -8.58 17.85
C GLU A 297 -9.86 -9.83 17.14
N LEU A 298 -8.99 -10.49 16.37
CA LEU A 298 -9.32 -11.67 15.56
C LEU A 298 -9.26 -12.96 16.38
N ASP A 299 -8.34 -13.05 17.34
CA ASP A 299 -8.23 -14.19 18.26
C ASP A 299 -8.80 -13.82 19.63
N LYS A 300 -10.07 -14.15 19.85
CA LYS A 300 -10.78 -13.88 21.11
C LYS A 300 -10.20 -14.62 22.31
N THR A 301 -9.60 -15.78 22.08
CA THR A 301 -9.07 -16.63 23.17
C THR A 301 -7.83 -16.00 23.76
N ARG A 302 -6.94 -15.48 22.91
CA ARG A 302 -5.69 -14.82 23.32
C ARG A 302 -5.78 -13.30 23.39
N ARG A 303 -6.90 -12.71 22.94
CA ARG A 303 -7.12 -11.26 22.79
C ARG A 303 -6.07 -10.59 21.91
N LEU A 304 -5.74 -11.23 20.79
CA LEU A 304 -4.75 -10.72 19.84
C LEU A 304 -5.42 -10.10 18.61
N SER A 305 -4.77 -9.06 18.08
CA SER A 305 -5.17 -8.41 16.81
C SER A 305 -4.68 -9.15 15.57
N GLU A 306 -3.91 -10.22 15.76
CA GLU A 306 -3.46 -11.14 14.73
C GLU A 306 -4.06 -12.54 14.95
N ILE A 307 -4.22 -13.29 13.86
CA ILE A 307 -4.64 -14.69 13.88
C ILE A 307 -3.71 -15.51 12.98
N SER A 308 -3.37 -16.73 13.40
CA SER A 308 -2.63 -17.66 12.54
C SER A 308 -3.40 -17.93 11.25
N SER A 309 -2.70 -17.97 10.12
CA SER A 309 -3.28 -18.27 8.80
C SER A 309 -3.48 -19.76 8.56
N GLU A 310 -3.24 -20.62 9.56
CA GLU A 310 -3.63 -22.03 9.51
C GLU A 310 -5.14 -22.15 9.26
N LEU A 311 -5.51 -22.91 8.23
CA LEU A 311 -6.89 -23.08 7.79
C LEU A 311 -7.35 -24.51 8.01
N GLU A 312 -8.57 -24.65 8.53
CA GLU A 312 -9.32 -25.91 8.58
C GLU A 312 -10.64 -25.77 7.81
N VAL A 313 -10.95 -26.74 6.96
CA VAL A 313 -12.29 -26.88 6.37
C VAL A 313 -13.23 -27.52 7.38
N THR A 314 -14.29 -26.81 7.74
CA THR A 314 -15.24 -27.24 8.78
C THR A 314 -16.56 -27.72 8.22
N ASN A 315 -16.94 -27.27 7.02
CA ASN A 315 -18.16 -27.73 6.34
C ASN A 315 -18.05 -27.55 4.81
N LEU A 316 -18.67 -28.45 4.05
CA LEU A 316 -18.69 -28.46 2.58
C LEU A 316 -19.99 -27.89 1.98
N GLN A 317 -21.12 -27.98 2.69
CA GLN A 317 -22.45 -27.59 2.18
C GLN A 317 -23.29 -26.85 3.23
N PRO A 318 -24.20 -25.92 2.83
CA PRO A 318 -24.51 -25.48 1.46
C PRO A 318 -23.47 -24.52 0.84
N GLU A 319 -22.62 -23.91 1.66
CA GLU A 319 -21.46 -23.11 1.25
C GLU A 319 -20.22 -23.62 2.00
N LEU A 320 -19.05 -23.51 1.37
CA LEU A 320 -17.78 -23.92 1.95
C LEU A 320 -17.44 -23.05 3.17
N GLN A 321 -17.28 -23.67 4.34
CA GLN A 321 -16.92 -22.99 5.57
C GLN A 321 -15.55 -23.43 6.06
N VAL A 322 -14.81 -22.45 6.59
CA VAL A 322 -13.48 -22.67 7.14
C VAL A 322 -13.34 -22.00 8.49
N SER A 323 -12.37 -22.47 9.28
CA SER A 323 -11.89 -21.82 10.49
C SER A 323 -10.40 -21.49 10.33
N LEU A 324 -10.00 -20.32 10.85
CA LEU A 324 -8.60 -19.91 10.90
C LEU A 324 -8.07 -19.93 12.35
N GLY A 325 -6.76 -19.93 12.49
CA GLY A 325 -6.09 -19.63 13.75
C GLY A 325 -5.56 -20.85 14.51
N ASP A 326 -5.24 -20.63 15.79
CA ASP A 326 -4.66 -21.68 16.63
C ASP A 326 -5.63 -22.86 16.85
N ILE A 327 -6.94 -22.63 16.75
CA ILE A 327 -7.95 -23.70 16.84
C ILE A 327 -7.75 -24.69 15.68
N ALA A 328 -7.64 -24.20 14.45
CA ALA A 328 -7.36 -25.05 13.28
C ALA A 328 -6.03 -25.81 13.45
N LYS A 329 -5.00 -25.16 14.02
CA LYS A 329 -3.72 -25.80 14.32
C LYS A 329 -3.86 -26.93 15.35
N GLN A 330 -4.56 -26.68 16.46
CA GLN A 330 -4.77 -27.69 17.49
C GLN A 330 -5.60 -28.86 16.96
N HIS A 331 -6.68 -28.59 16.22
CA HIS A 331 -7.47 -29.63 15.57
C HIS A 331 -6.65 -30.46 14.58
N ARG A 332 -5.75 -29.83 13.81
CA ARG A 332 -4.81 -30.56 12.96
C ARG A 332 -3.98 -31.51 13.80
N LEU A 333 -3.38 -31.04 14.89
CA LEU A 333 -2.53 -31.84 15.78
C LEU A 333 -3.31 -32.97 16.48
N ASP A 334 -4.57 -32.75 16.84
CA ASP A 334 -5.41 -33.78 17.45
C ASP A 334 -5.87 -34.84 16.44
N ALA A 335 -6.26 -34.42 15.22
CA ALA A 335 -6.59 -35.31 14.11
C ALA A 335 -5.40 -36.22 13.77
N ILE A 336 -4.21 -35.61 13.71
CA ILE A 336 -2.89 -36.22 13.62
C ILE A 336 -2.70 -37.32 14.69
N ARG A 337 -2.90 -36.99 15.97
CA ARG A 337 -2.75 -37.93 17.10
C ARG A 337 -3.77 -39.07 17.08
N ASN A 338 -4.97 -38.80 16.57
CA ASN A 338 -6.06 -39.78 16.49
C ASN A 338 -6.03 -40.64 15.20
N GLY A 339 -5.07 -40.40 14.30
CA GLY A 339 -4.97 -41.12 13.03
C GLY A 339 -6.07 -40.77 12.02
N GLU A 340 -6.67 -39.58 12.14
CA GLU A 340 -7.66 -39.08 11.19
C GLU A 340 -7.01 -38.55 9.91
N ALA A 341 -7.75 -38.59 8.80
CA ALA A 341 -7.29 -38.01 7.54
C ALA A 341 -7.26 -36.47 7.63
N ILE A 342 -6.08 -35.89 7.43
CA ILE A 342 -5.84 -34.44 7.47
C ILE A 342 -5.60 -33.81 6.08
N GLU A 343 -5.36 -34.63 5.06
CA GLU A 343 -5.06 -34.17 3.70
C GLU A 343 -6.25 -33.40 3.11
N GLY A 344 -5.98 -32.21 2.58
CA GLY A 344 -6.99 -31.31 2.03
C GLY A 344 -7.85 -30.59 3.09
N ARG A 345 -8.15 -31.23 4.23
CA ARG A 345 -8.92 -30.61 5.33
C ARG A 345 -8.16 -29.45 5.99
N PHE A 346 -6.86 -29.59 6.17
CA PHE A 346 -6.01 -28.56 6.78
C PHE A 346 -5.03 -27.98 5.76
N LEU A 347 -4.92 -26.65 5.73
CA LEU A 347 -4.02 -25.92 4.83
C LEU A 347 -3.16 -24.96 5.64
N HIS A 348 -1.85 -25.23 5.64
CA HIS A 348 -0.87 -24.30 6.18
C HIS A 348 -0.51 -23.26 5.11
N SER A 349 -0.41 -22.01 5.55
CA SER A 349 0.04 -20.88 4.73
C SER A 349 -0.68 -20.69 3.38
N PRO A 350 -2.02 -20.57 3.40
CA PRO A 350 -2.87 -20.54 2.21
C PRO A 350 -2.48 -19.44 1.20
N LYS A 351 -1.96 -18.29 1.65
CA LYS A 351 -1.47 -17.19 0.80
C LYS A 351 -0.56 -17.63 -0.34
N ARG A 352 0.21 -18.71 -0.14
CA ARG A 352 1.19 -19.22 -1.11
C ARG A 352 0.54 -19.77 -2.37
N TYR A 353 -0.75 -20.10 -2.30
CA TYR A 353 -1.52 -20.61 -3.42
C TYR A 353 -2.13 -19.53 -4.33
N PHE A 354 -1.89 -18.24 -4.07
CA PHE A 354 -2.30 -17.18 -4.99
C PHE A 354 -1.77 -17.39 -6.41
N GLY A 355 -2.65 -17.29 -7.40
CA GLY A 355 -2.32 -17.49 -8.80
C GLY A 355 -2.06 -18.95 -9.20
N GLN A 356 -2.37 -19.93 -8.35
CA GLN A 356 -2.18 -21.35 -8.64
C GLN A 356 -3.49 -22.04 -9.02
N GLU A 357 -3.46 -22.82 -10.09
CA GLU A 357 -4.56 -23.74 -10.44
C GLU A 357 -4.37 -25.08 -9.70
N ARG A 358 -4.76 -25.11 -8.42
CA ARG A 358 -4.72 -26.31 -7.57
C ARG A 358 -6.11 -26.71 -7.09
N THR A 359 -6.31 -28.02 -6.92
CA THR A 359 -7.51 -28.62 -6.32
C THR A 359 -7.10 -29.57 -5.22
N PHE A 360 -7.82 -29.54 -4.10
CA PHE A 360 -7.61 -30.44 -2.98
C PHE A 360 -8.78 -31.41 -2.87
N SER A 361 -8.49 -32.71 -2.86
CA SER A 361 -9.48 -33.73 -2.54
C SER A 361 -9.51 -33.94 -1.03
N MET A 362 -10.71 -33.95 -0.44
CA MET A 362 -10.88 -34.22 0.98
C MET A 362 -12.17 -34.98 1.25
N ASN A 363 -12.18 -35.72 2.36
CA ASN A 363 -13.36 -36.39 2.89
C ASN A 363 -13.72 -35.78 4.24
N LEU A 364 -14.92 -35.19 4.33
CA LEU A 364 -15.44 -34.63 5.57
C LEU A 364 -16.76 -35.31 5.91
N GLN A 365 -16.82 -36.00 7.06
CA GLN A 365 -18.01 -36.72 7.53
C GLN A 365 -18.60 -37.73 6.52
N GLY A 366 -17.77 -38.30 5.65
CA GLY A 366 -18.18 -39.26 4.62
C GLY A 366 -18.51 -38.64 3.25
N GLU A 367 -18.49 -37.31 3.14
CA GLU A 367 -18.64 -36.59 1.87
C GLU A 367 -17.27 -36.32 1.25
N ILE A 368 -17.07 -36.79 0.01
CA ILE A 368 -15.83 -36.57 -0.75
C ILE A 368 -16.05 -35.42 -1.72
N ALA A 369 -15.24 -34.37 -1.60
CA ALA A 369 -15.26 -33.22 -2.49
C ALA A 369 -13.86 -32.91 -3.05
N SER A 370 -13.82 -32.33 -4.24
CA SER A 370 -12.61 -31.78 -4.84
C SER A 370 -12.78 -30.27 -4.94
N ILE A 371 -12.02 -29.53 -4.14
CA ILE A 371 -12.22 -28.10 -3.93
C ILE A 371 -11.08 -27.32 -4.60
N PRO A 372 -11.37 -26.39 -5.53
CA PRO A 372 -10.38 -25.46 -6.05
C PRO A 372 -9.81 -24.57 -4.94
N VAL A 373 -8.50 -24.31 -4.97
CA VAL A 373 -7.84 -23.52 -3.93
C VAL A 373 -8.41 -22.11 -3.78
N ASN A 374 -8.91 -21.54 -4.88
CA ASN A 374 -9.55 -20.22 -4.87
C ASN A 374 -10.82 -20.19 -4.02
N GLN A 375 -11.59 -21.28 -3.94
CA GLN A 375 -12.74 -21.36 -3.05
C GLN A 375 -12.30 -21.41 -1.58
N LEU A 376 -11.20 -22.09 -1.27
CA LEU A 376 -10.61 -22.13 0.08
C LEU A 376 -10.08 -20.75 0.50
N LEU A 377 -9.41 -20.05 -0.42
CA LEU A 377 -8.94 -18.68 -0.20
C LEU A 377 -10.10 -17.70 0.01
N GLN A 378 -11.15 -17.80 -0.81
CA GLN A 378 -12.37 -17.01 -0.63
C GLN A 378 -13.03 -17.30 0.72
N ALA A 379 -13.14 -18.56 1.13
CA ALA A 379 -13.69 -18.92 2.43
C ALA A 379 -12.82 -18.36 3.58
N ALA A 380 -11.49 -18.33 3.43
CA ALA A 380 -10.59 -17.71 4.40
C ALA A 380 -10.85 -16.20 4.55
N TYR A 381 -11.00 -15.47 3.44
CA TYR A 381 -11.42 -14.07 3.46
C TYR A 381 -12.79 -13.89 4.10
N SER A 382 -13.76 -14.76 3.78
CA SER A 382 -15.09 -14.76 4.39
C SER A 382 -14.99 -14.88 5.91
N HIS A 383 -14.18 -15.81 6.41
CA HIS A 383 -13.99 -15.99 7.84
C HIS A 383 -13.38 -14.76 8.52
N LEU A 384 -12.39 -14.10 7.91
CA LEU A 384 -11.81 -12.86 8.43
C LEU A 384 -12.83 -11.70 8.46
N ILE A 385 -13.66 -11.59 7.43
CA ILE A 385 -14.75 -10.60 7.37
C ILE A 385 -15.79 -10.89 8.46
N GLU A 386 -16.16 -12.15 8.67
CA GLU A 386 -17.07 -12.56 9.74
C GLU A 386 -16.52 -12.25 11.13
N LEU A 387 -15.23 -12.55 11.39
CA LEU A 387 -14.58 -12.22 12.66
C LEU A 387 -14.60 -10.70 12.90
N THR A 388 -14.33 -9.93 11.85
CA THR A 388 -14.38 -8.46 11.87
C THR A 388 -15.78 -7.94 12.17
N GLU A 389 -16.81 -8.51 11.53
CA GLU A 389 -18.21 -8.15 11.77
C GLU A 389 -18.63 -8.51 13.21
N LYS A 390 -18.27 -9.70 13.70
CA LYS A 390 -18.53 -10.14 15.08
C LYS A 390 -17.87 -9.19 16.09
N TYR A 391 -16.62 -8.79 15.86
CA TYR A 391 -15.92 -7.81 16.69
C TYR A 391 -16.67 -6.47 16.68
N ARG A 392 -16.98 -5.94 15.49
CA ARG A 392 -17.69 -4.66 15.30
C ARG A 392 -19.01 -4.63 16.08
N GLN A 393 -19.85 -5.66 15.91
CA GLN A 393 -21.14 -5.78 16.59
C GLN A 393 -21.00 -5.89 18.11
N SER A 394 -20.03 -6.67 18.60
CA SER A 394 -19.82 -6.87 20.05
C SER A 394 -19.20 -5.67 20.76
N SER A 395 -18.42 -4.84 20.04
CA SER A 395 -17.71 -3.70 20.64
C SER A 395 -18.63 -2.59 21.15
N GLY A 396 -19.80 -2.42 20.52
CA GLY A 396 -20.73 -1.29 20.75
C GLY A 396 -20.18 0.09 20.34
N LYS A 397 -18.88 0.21 20.06
CA LYS A 397 -18.19 1.45 19.70
C LYS A 397 -18.43 1.83 18.25
N CYS A 398 -18.46 0.85 17.36
CA CYS A 398 -18.51 1.06 15.91
C CYS A 398 -19.91 1.46 15.40
N SER A 399 -19.95 2.03 14.19
CA SER A 399 -21.15 2.29 13.41
C SER A 399 -21.80 0.98 12.92
N GLN A 400 -23.10 1.02 12.63
CA GLN A 400 -23.86 -0.12 12.09
C GLN A 400 -23.86 -0.15 10.56
N GLY A 401 -24.22 -1.30 9.99
CA GLY A 401 -24.42 -1.47 8.55
C GLY A 401 -23.53 -2.56 7.94
N LYS A 402 -23.88 -3.00 6.73
CA LYS A 402 -23.15 -3.98 5.94
C LYS A 402 -21.89 -3.37 5.35
N PHE A 403 -20.78 -4.11 5.36
CA PHE A 403 -19.58 -3.66 4.69
C PHE A 403 -19.82 -3.44 3.19
N TYR A 404 -19.28 -2.33 2.68
CA TYR A 404 -19.34 -1.97 1.26
C TYR A 404 -17.94 -1.92 0.64
N ARG A 405 -16.95 -1.44 1.42
CA ARG A 405 -15.58 -1.25 0.98
C ARG A 405 -14.59 -2.08 1.80
N ALA A 406 -13.67 -2.72 1.10
CA ALA A 406 -12.50 -3.39 1.66
C ALA A 406 -11.22 -2.88 1.00
N VAL A 407 -10.16 -2.75 1.78
CA VAL A 407 -8.79 -2.54 1.30
C VAL A 407 -8.05 -3.87 1.47
N VAL A 408 -7.39 -4.37 0.44
CA VAL A 408 -6.72 -5.67 0.51
C VAL A 408 -5.28 -5.49 0.07
N THR A 409 -4.35 -5.87 0.95
CA THR A 409 -2.91 -5.82 0.66
C THR A 409 -2.45 -7.11 -0.01
N TYR A 410 -1.32 -7.02 -0.71
CA TYR A 410 -0.73 -8.12 -1.47
C TYR A 410 0.80 -8.00 -1.51
N PRO A 411 1.52 -9.10 -1.81
CA PRO A 411 2.97 -9.06 -1.90
C PRO A 411 3.43 -8.06 -2.96
N THR A 412 4.50 -7.31 -2.68
CA THR A 412 4.99 -6.23 -3.53
C THR A 412 5.33 -6.69 -4.95
N ILE A 413 5.68 -7.97 -5.13
CA ILE A 413 5.97 -8.56 -6.43
C ILE A 413 4.82 -9.35 -7.07
N ALA A 414 3.61 -9.27 -6.52
CA ALA A 414 2.44 -9.92 -7.11
C ALA A 414 2.13 -9.35 -8.51
N SER A 415 1.92 -10.26 -9.47
CA SER A 415 1.55 -9.91 -10.84
C SER A 415 0.12 -9.35 -10.92
N PRO A 416 -0.25 -8.65 -12.02
CA PRO A 416 -1.60 -8.07 -12.16
C PRO A 416 -2.68 -9.16 -12.19
N PHE A 417 -2.34 -10.36 -12.64
CA PHE A 417 -3.21 -11.54 -12.61
C PHE A 417 -3.62 -11.88 -11.18
N ILE A 418 -2.64 -12.01 -10.27
CA ILE A 418 -2.90 -12.32 -8.86
C ILE A 418 -3.73 -11.21 -8.20
N ARG A 419 -3.42 -9.94 -8.49
CA ARG A 419 -4.18 -8.81 -7.93
C ARG A 419 -5.64 -8.86 -8.35
N ARG A 420 -5.91 -9.13 -9.65
CA ARG A 420 -7.27 -9.28 -10.18
C ARG A 420 -7.99 -10.48 -9.58
N GLU A 421 -7.29 -11.59 -9.40
CA GLU A 421 -7.84 -12.78 -8.77
C GLU A 421 -8.27 -12.49 -7.32
N ILE A 422 -7.39 -11.93 -6.50
CA ILE A 422 -7.71 -11.53 -5.11
C ILE A 422 -8.89 -10.55 -5.08
N GLU A 423 -8.88 -9.54 -5.96
CA GLU A 423 -9.98 -8.57 -6.09
C GLU A 423 -11.32 -9.28 -6.35
N GLN A 424 -11.33 -10.25 -7.26
CA GLN A 424 -12.53 -11.04 -7.58
C GLN A 424 -12.99 -11.92 -6.41
N LEU A 425 -12.06 -12.59 -5.71
CA LEU A 425 -12.39 -13.43 -4.55
C LEU A 425 -13.13 -12.64 -3.48
N VAL A 426 -12.67 -11.41 -3.19
CA VAL A 426 -13.27 -10.56 -2.16
C VAL A 426 -14.56 -9.89 -2.67
N LYS A 427 -14.63 -9.47 -3.94
CA LYS A 427 -15.85 -8.90 -4.52
C LYS A 427 -17.04 -9.87 -4.48
N GLN A 428 -16.77 -11.15 -4.68
CA GLN A 428 -17.78 -12.22 -4.61
C GLN A 428 -18.31 -12.46 -3.19
N LEU A 429 -17.66 -11.91 -2.15
CA LEU A 429 -18.12 -11.94 -0.75
C LEU A 429 -19.02 -10.73 -0.41
N ASP A 430 -19.77 -10.22 -1.41
CA ASP A 430 -20.72 -9.12 -1.24
C ASP A 430 -20.06 -7.78 -0.83
N ILE A 431 -18.79 -7.59 -1.20
CA ILE A 431 -18.05 -6.34 -1.06
C ILE A 431 -17.95 -5.68 -2.43
N ALA A 432 -18.77 -4.64 -2.66
CA ALA A 432 -18.83 -3.99 -3.97
C ALA A 432 -17.54 -3.22 -4.33
N ASP A 433 -16.87 -2.64 -3.33
CA ASP A 433 -15.73 -1.75 -3.55
C ASP A 433 -14.45 -2.33 -2.92
N VAL A 434 -13.63 -2.99 -3.73
CA VAL A 434 -12.35 -3.59 -3.30
C VAL A 434 -11.18 -2.75 -3.81
N GLN A 435 -10.39 -2.21 -2.89
CA GLN A 435 -9.25 -1.35 -3.17
C GLN A 435 -7.94 -2.16 -3.11
N MET A 436 -7.33 -2.34 -4.29
CA MET A 436 -6.05 -3.06 -4.50
C MET A 436 -4.87 -2.10 -4.76
N ALA A 437 -4.95 -0.85 -4.32
CA ALA A 437 -3.91 0.14 -4.60
C ALA A 437 -2.63 -0.10 -3.79
N TYR A 438 -2.72 -0.76 -2.63
CA TYR A 438 -1.65 -0.80 -1.63
C TYR A 438 -1.01 -2.18 -1.56
N ASP A 439 0.29 -2.24 -1.82
CA ASP A 439 1.11 -3.43 -1.51
C ASP A 439 1.58 -3.42 -0.05
N GLU A 440 2.14 -4.54 0.40
CA GLU A 440 2.59 -4.75 1.78
C GLU A 440 3.66 -3.74 2.23
N ALA A 441 4.74 -3.57 1.45
CA ALA A 441 5.85 -2.70 1.82
C ALA A 441 5.45 -1.21 1.81
N VAL A 442 4.64 -0.77 0.84
CA VAL A 442 4.12 0.60 0.79
C VAL A 442 3.20 0.88 1.98
N SER A 443 2.36 -0.08 2.35
CA SER A 443 1.47 0.06 3.52
C SER A 443 2.28 0.23 4.81
N VAL A 444 3.32 -0.59 5.00
CA VAL A 444 4.25 -0.47 6.13
C VAL A 444 4.90 0.93 6.15
N ALA A 445 5.37 1.43 5.00
CA ALA A 445 5.97 2.76 4.91
C ALA A 445 5.01 3.84 5.42
N ILE A 446 3.74 3.79 5.00
CA ILE A 446 2.71 4.77 5.40
C ILE A 446 2.42 4.69 6.90
N PHE A 447 2.36 3.49 7.47
CA PHE A 447 2.17 3.31 8.90
C PHE A 447 3.29 3.97 9.72
N PHE A 448 4.54 3.68 9.39
CA PHE A 448 5.69 4.25 10.11
C PHE A 448 5.85 5.75 9.84
N LEU A 449 5.52 6.21 8.63
CA LEU A 449 5.48 7.63 8.31
C LEU A 449 4.50 8.37 9.22
N TRP A 450 3.30 7.84 9.36
CA TRP A 450 2.30 8.40 10.25
C TRP A 450 2.74 8.34 11.71
N ARG A 451 3.37 7.25 12.16
CA ARG A 451 3.95 7.15 13.51
C ARG A 451 4.89 8.33 13.82
N GLU A 452 5.67 8.80 12.85
CA GLU A 452 6.57 9.95 13.04
C GLU A 452 5.83 11.30 13.19
N PHE A 453 4.65 11.46 12.59
CA PHE A 453 3.86 12.70 12.62
C PHE A 453 2.66 12.67 13.59
N GLY A 454 2.26 11.48 14.04
CA GLY A 454 0.93 11.23 14.59
C GLY A 454 0.72 11.69 16.03
N GLY A 455 1.77 11.73 16.85
CA GLY A 455 1.67 12.12 18.26
C GLY A 455 1.41 13.61 18.47
N ASP A 456 2.31 14.46 17.97
CA ASP A 456 2.13 15.92 17.91
C ASP A 456 2.66 16.40 16.57
N LEU A 457 1.80 17.03 15.78
CA LEU A 457 2.15 17.43 14.42
C LEU A 457 3.24 18.52 14.38
N ASN A 458 3.26 19.43 15.36
CA ASN A 458 4.23 20.52 15.42
C ASN A 458 5.62 19.98 15.71
N VAL A 459 5.72 19.06 16.68
CA VAL A 459 6.99 18.40 17.02
C VAL A 459 7.42 17.44 15.92
N GLY A 460 6.48 16.65 15.37
CA GLY A 460 6.75 15.66 14.34
C GLY A 460 7.35 16.27 13.07
N ILE A 461 6.84 17.43 12.63
CA ILE A 461 7.35 18.13 11.44
C ILE A 461 8.78 18.64 11.66
N GLU A 462 9.07 19.27 12.79
CA GLU A 462 10.42 19.75 13.07
C GLU A 462 11.40 18.58 13.25
N SER A 463 10.95 17.51 13.93
CA SER A 463 11.67 16.24 14.04
C SER A 463 12.01 15.67 12.66
N PHE A 464 11.05 15.65 11.72
CA PHE A 464 11.28 15.22 10.34
C PHE A 464 12.33 16.09 9.63
N LYS A 465 12.22 17.43 9.70
CA LYS A 465 13.15 18.36 9.04
C LYS A 465 14.59 18.20 9.52
N THR A 466 14.82 18.00 10.83
CA THR A 466 16.18 17.82 11.39
C THR A 466 16.91 16.60 10.81
N ARG A 467 16.16 15.69 10.20
CA ARG A 467 16.63 14.42 9.68
C ARG A 467 16.75 14.38 8.15
N CYS A 468 16.33 15.44 7.47
CA CYS A 468 16.25 15.52 6.02
C CYS A 468 17.44 16.27 5.41
N ARG A 469 17.67 16.00 4.13
CA ARG A 469 18.36 16.93 3.24
C ARG A 469 17.42 18.10 2.94
N HIS A 470 17.94 19.28 2.62
CA HIS A 470 17.10 20.43 2.27
C HIS A 470 17.67 21.24 1.10
N ASP A 471 16.76 21.86 0.36
CA ASP A 471 17.01 22.82 -0.71
C ASP A 471 15.85 23.82 -0.74
N GLY A 472 16.11 25.04 -0.27
CA GLY A 472 15.07 26.06 -0.09
C GLY A 472 13.97 25.61 0.87
N GLU A 473 12.72 25.62 0.40
CA GLU A 473 11.53 25.24 1.18
C GLU A 473 11.18 23.75 1.07
N LYS A 474 12.13 22.91 0.60
CA LYS A 474 11.94 21.48 0.40
C LYS A 474 12.88 20.69 1.29
N TRP A 475 12.32 19.77 2.06
CA TRP A 475 13.05 18.80 2.87
C TRP A 475 12.77 17.40 2.35
N TRP A 476 13.80 16.59 2.12
CA TRP A 476 13.58 15.21 1.68
C TRP A 476 14.48 14.20 2.39
N GLN A 477 13.95 12.97 2.43
CA GLN A 477 14.69 11.79 2.85
C GLN A 477 14.25 10.58 2.03
N ASN A 478 15.18 9.65 1.79
CA ASN A 478 14.93 8.39 1.12
C ASN A 478 14.75 7.28 2.19
N VAL A 479 13.66 6.53 2.10
CA VAL A 479 13.24 5.51 3.06
C VAL A 479 13.24 4.15 2.39
N LEU A 480 13.94 3.18 2.97
CA LEU A 480 13.87 1.79 2.56
C LEU A 480 13.01 1.02 3.57
N VAL A 481 12.00 0.32 3.09
CA VAL A 481 11.26 -0.70 3.84
C VAL A 481 11.80 -2.08 3.46
N LEU A 482 12.13 -2.89 4.46
CA LEU A 482 12.43 -4.31 4.34
C LEU A 482 11.48 -5.10 5.24
N ASP A 483 10.46 -5.72 4.64
CA ASP A 483 9.58 -6.65 5.31
C ASP A 483 10.04 -8.08 5.04
N ILE A 484 10.44 -8.80 6.10
CA ILE A 484 10.72 -10.24 6.01
C ILE A 484 9.61 -10.97 6.77
N GLY A 485 8.60 -11.37 6.01
CA GLY A 485 7.40 -12.02 6.48
C GLY A 485 7.59 -13.51 6.80
N GLY A 486 6.46 -14.20 6.89
CA GLY A 486 6.40 -15.65 7.14
C GLY A 486 6.87 -16.46 5.94
N GLY A 487 6.47 -16.10 4.73
CA GLY A 487 6.95 -16.74 3.49
C GLY A 487 7.31 -15.80 2.36
N THR A 488 7.05 -14.49 2.51
CA THR A 488 7.41 -13.46 1.53
C THR A 488 8.42 -12.48 2.10
N THR A 489 9.21 -11.89 1.22
CA THR A 489 10.06 -10.73 1.49
C THR A 489 9.61 -9.62 0.57
N ASP A 490 9.32 -8.45 1.11
CA ASP A 490 8.69 -7.34 0.42
C ASP A 490 9.48 -6.05 0.71
N LEU A 491 9.82 -5.29 -0.35
CA LEU A 491 10.67 -4.10 -0.24
C LEU A 491 10.12 -2.94 -1.04
N ALA A 492 10.21 -1.73 -0.46
CA ALA A 492 9.91 -0.49 -1.14
C ALA A 492 10.96 0.57 -0.80
N LEU A 493 11.43 1.29 -1.82
CA LEU A 493 12.29 2.46 -1.68
C LEU A 493 11.48 3.70 -2.05
N ILE A 494 11.26 4.58 -1.09
CA ILE A 494 10.36 5.74 -1.21
C ILE A 494 11.13 7.01 -0.87
N ARG A 495 11.00 8.05 -1.70
CA ARG A 495 11.42 9.40 -1.35
C ARG A 495 10.26 10.15 -0.72
N LEU A 496 10.47 10.70 0.45
CA LEU A 496 9.52 11.58 1.12
C LEU A 496 9.98 13.02 0.96
N THR A 497 9.18 13.87 0.31
CA THR A 497 9.48 15.30 0.14
C THR A 497 8.44 16.15 0.85
N LEU A 498 8.86 16.89 1.87
CA LEU A 498 8.06 17.86 2.59
C LEU A 498 8.29 19.25 1.99
N GLU A 499 7.21 19.95 1.67
CA GLU A 499 7.22 21.32 1.15
C GLU A 499 6.29 22.20 1.98
N GLU A 500 6.73 23.43 2.31
CA GLU A 500 5.86 24.43 2.91
C GLU A 500 5.06 25.16 1.82
N ILE A 501 3.72 25.08 1.91
CA ILE A 501 2.81 25.79 0.99
C ILE A 501 2.30 27.02 1.72
N ASN A 502 2.45 28.19 1.11
CA ASN A 502 1.84 29.43 1.60
C ASN A 502 0.46 29.62 0.95
N PRO A 503 -0.67 29.42 1.66
CA PRO A 503 -2.00 29.63 1.10
C PRO A 503 -2.43 31.11 1.09
N PHE A 504 -1.66 32.01 1.72
CA PHE A 504 -2.01 33.42 1.88
C PHE A 504 -1.55 34.26 0.68
N GLU A 505 -2.41 35.18 0.24
CA GLU A 505 -2.08 36.16 -0.81
C GLU A 505 -1.04 37.17 -0.31
N VAL A 506 -0.37 37.85 -1.24
CA VAL A 506 0.66 38.85 -0.90
C VAL A 506 0.01 40.00 -0.12
N GLY A 507 0.42 40.18 1.13
CA GLY A 507 -0.11 41.21 2.04
C GLY A 507 -1.31 40.78 2.89
N GLU A 508 -1.79 39.55 2.75
CA GLU A 508 -2.86 38.99 3.60
C GLU A 508 -2.35 38.72 5.04
N ASP A 509 -3.18 39.01 6.05
CA ASP A 509 -2.85 38.80 7.46
C ASP A 509 -2.76 37.30 7.81
N ARG A 510 -1.64 36.91 8.40
CA ARG A 510 -1.29 35.53 8.77
C ARG A 510 -1.66 35.18 10.22
N GLY A 511 -2.14 36.13 11.01
CA GLY A 511 -2.45 35.91 12.43
C GLY A 511 -1.22 35.41 13.20
N ASP A 512 -1.41 34.34 13.98
CA ASP A 512 -0.37 33.74 14.84
C ASP A 512 0.69 32.91 14.05
N GLY A 513 0.60 32.86 12.71
CA GLY A 513 1.68 32.37 11.85
C GLY A 513 1.80 30.84 11.73
N GLY A 514 0.68 30.10 11.81
CA GLY A 514 0.65 28.67 11.52
C GLY A 514 1.01 28.35 10.07
N ARG A 515 1.54 27.14 9.82
CA ARG A 515 2.10 26.73 8.52
C ARG A 515 1.39 25.53 7.93
N TYR A 516 1.28 25.49 6.61
CA TYR A 516 0.72 24.36 5.88
C TYR A 516 1.83 23.62 5.15
N TYR A 517 1.92 22.32 5.38
CA TYR A 517 2.92 21.47 4.75
C TYR A 517 2.26 20.44 3.85
N LYS A 518 2.90 20.16 2.71
CA LYS A 518 2.58 19.04 1.83
C LYS A 518 3.72 18.04 1.86
N LEU A 519 3.42 16.81 2.22
CA LEU A 519 4.33 15.68 2.13
C LEU A 519 3.99 14.83 0.90
N THR A 520 4.94 14.71 -0.01
CA THR A 520 4.80 14.02 -1.28
C THR A 520 5.68 12.77 -1.30
N PRO A 521 5.11 11.57 -1.08
CA PRO A 521 5.82 10.31 -1.23
C PRO A 521 5.98 9.93 -2.71
N LYS A 522 7.20 9.63 -3.14
CA LYS A 522 7.53 9.14 -4.50
C LYS A 522 8.14 7.76 -4.41
N LEU A 523 7.57 6.78 -5.11
CA LEU A 523 8.15 5.44 -5.22
C LEU A 523 9.35 5.49 -6.16
N LEU A 524 10.53 5.11 -5.66
CA LEU A 524 11.77 5.03 -6.46
C LEU A 524 12.00 3.62 -7.00
N GLY A 525 11.51 2.60 -6.29
CA GLY A 525 11.52 1.22 -6.73
C GLY A 525 10.94 0.29 -5.67
N SER A 526 10.57 -0.92 -6.07
CA SER A 526 10.09 -1.97 -5.19
C SER A 526 10.57 -3.34 -5.68
N SER A 527 10.75 -4.28 -4.75
CA SER A 527 11.30 -5.61 -5.02
C SER A 527 10.81 -6.60 -3.97
N GLY A 528 11.12 -7.88 -4.14
CA GLY A 528 10.74 -8.91 -3.17
C GLY A 528 10.96 -10.33 -3.66
N HIS A 529 10.44 -11.29 -2.89
CA HIS A 529 10.47 -12.71 -3.26
C HIS A 529 9.32 -13.47 -2.57
N LEU A 530 8.55 -14.27 -3.33
CA LEU A 530 7.31 -14.92 -2.87
C LEU A 530 7.50 -16.16 -1.98
N GLN A 531 8.70 -16.75 -1.98
CA GLN A 531 9.06 -17.93 -1.18
C GLN A 531 10.32 -17.70 -0.33
N LEU A 532 10.58 -16.45 0.07
CA LEU A 532 11.72 -16.08 0.91
C LEU A 532 11.20 -15.47 2.21
N GLY A 533 11.31 -16.21 3.31
CA GLY A 533 10.79 -15.77 4.61
C GLY A 533 11.07 -16.78 5.71
N GLY A 534 10.38 -16.62 6.85
CA GLY A 534 10.54 -17.46 8.04
C GLY A 534 10.28 -18.97 7.83
N GLU A 535 9.44 -19.35 6.88
CA GLU A 535 9.14 -20.75 6.55
C GLU A 535 10.29 -21.43 5.81
N LEU A 536 11.00 -20.71 4.94
CA LEU A 536 12.20 -21.26 4.31
C LEU A 536 13.30 -21.48 5.35
N ILE A 537 13.39 -20.59 6.36
CA ILE A 537 14.27 -20.77 7.51
C ILE A 537 13.89 -22.03 8.28
N THR A 538 12.60 -22.21 8.61
CA THR A 538 12.11 -23.42 9.29
C THR A 538 12.40 -24.67 8.47
N LEU A 539 12.25 -24.64 7.15
CA LEU A 539 12.59 -25.76 6.26
C LEU A 539 14.08 -26.11 6.33
N ARG A 540 14.99 -25.14 6.38
CA ARG A 540 16.43 -25.42 6.54
C ARG A 540 16.73 -26.10 7.89
N LEU A 541 16.07 -25.65 8.95
CA LEU A 541 16.22 -26.24 10.28
C LEU A 541 15.57 -27.62 10.36
N PHE A 542 14.45 -27.84 9.66
CA PHE A 542 13.79 -29.14 9.53
C PHE A 542 14.73 -30.16 8.89
N LEU A 543 15.36 -29.82 7.77
CA LEU A 543 16.30 -30.71 7.08
C LEU A 543 17.54 -31.01 7.95
N LEU A 544 18.05 -30.00 8.66
CA LEU A 544 19.17 -30.16 9.59
C LEU A 544 18.80 -31.09 10.77
N LEU A 545 17.65 -30.84 11.41
CA LEU A 545 17.19 -31.63 12.54
C LEU A 545 16.87 -33.06 12.12
N LYS A 546 16.26 -33.26 10.95
CA LYS A 546 16.04 -34.60 10.36
C LYS A 546 17.33 -35.39 10.24
N ALA A 547 18.36 -34.78 9.65
CA ALA A 547 19.67 -35.41 9.51
C ALA A 547 20.29 -35.70 10.88
N ALA A 548 20.18 -34.78 11.84
CA ALA A 548 20.72 -34.96 13.19
C ALA A 548 20.05 -36.13 13.96
N VAL A 549 18.72 -36.28 13.86
CA VAL A 549 18.01 -37.40 14.49
C VAL A 549 18.34 -38.72 13.79
N ALA A 550 18.38 -38.74 12.45
CA ALA A 550 18.77 -39.94 11.71
C ALA A 550 20.20 -40.38 12.06
N ASP A 551 21.14 -39.44 12.13
CA ASP A 551 22.54 -39.66 12.50
C ASP A 551 22.67 -40.20 13.93
N CYS A 552 21.92 -39.64 14.90
CA CYS A 552 21.86 -40.11 16.29
C CYS A 552 21.37 -41.57 16.38
N LEU A 553 20.29 -41.91 15.65
CA LEU A 553 19.72 -43.25 15.65
C LEU A 553 20.65 -44.29 15.00
N LEU A 554 21.26 -43.94 13.86
CA LEU A 554 22.21 -44.82 13.18
C LEU A 554 23.50 -45.00 13.98
N SER A 555 23.97 -43.96 14.68
CA SER A 555 25.10 -44.05 15.61
C SER A 555 24.80 -44.99 16.77
N ALA A 556 23.60 -44.88 17.37
CA ALA A 556 23.16 -45.79 18.43
C ALA A 556 23.06 -47.25 17.97
N VAL A 557 22.75 -47.50 16.69
CA VAL A 557 22.81 -48.86 16.10
C VAL A 557 24.26 -49.31 15.89
N ALA A 558 25.15 -48.43 15.40
CA ALA A 558 26.55 -48.76 15.17
C ALA A 558 27.32 -49.07 16.47
N GLU A 559 26.91 -48.44 17.58
CA GLU A 559 27.44 -48.62 18.93
C GLU A 559 26.75 -49.73 19.74
N ASP A 560 25.84 -50.49 19.12
CA ASP A 560 25.06 -51.57 19.75
C ASP A 560 24.20 -51.12 20.95
N VAL A 561 23.91 -49.81 21.06
CA VAL A 561 22.98 -49.23 22.04
C VAL A 561 21.53 -49.59 21.67
N ILE A 562 21.22 -49.61 20.38
CA ILE A 562 19.93 -50.05 19.82
C ILE A 562 20.16 -51.29 18.94
N PRO A 563 19.32 -52.34 19.05
CA PRO A 563 19.40 -53.48 18.13
C PRO A 563 19.25 -53.07 16.66
N LYS A 564 20.05 -53.67 15.78
CA LYS A 564 20.03 -53.42 14.32
C LYS A 564 18.64 -53.58 13.67
N ASN A 565 17.80 -54.44 14.24
CA ASN A 565 16.44 -54.71 13.73
C ASN A 565 15.38 -53.72 14.21
N THR A 566 15.74 -52.76 15.07
CA THR A 566 14.80 -51.74 15.57
C THR A 566 14.47 -50.70 14.50
N LEU A 567 15.45 -50.32 13.67
CA LEU A 567 15.22 -49.45 12.52
C LEU A 567 14.75 -50.27 11.31
N LYS A 568 13.89 -49.66 10.49
CA LYS A 568 13.40 -50.28 9.24
C LYS A 568 14.47 -50.35 8.14
N VAL A 569 15.54 -49.57 8.25
CA VAL A 569 16.66 -49.51 7.31
C VAL A 569 17.90 -50.17 7.90
N GLN A 570 18.60 -50.99 7.12
CA GLN A 570 19.89 -51.54 7.51
C GLN A 570 21.03 -50.59 7.09
N PRO A 571 22.13 -50.48 7.87
CA PRO A 571 23.28 -49.64 7.52
C PRO A 571 23.85 -49.91 6.12
N GLU A 572 23.80 -51.16 5.64
CA GLU A 572 24.28 -51.53 4.30
C GLU A 572 23.41 -50.98 3.15
N GLU A 573 22.22 -50.46 3.45
CA GLU A 573 21.34 -49.82 2.47
C GLU A 573 21.61 -48.31 2.31
N LEU A 574 22.52 -47.75 3.12
CA LEU A 574 22.96 -46.36 3.04
C LEU A 574 24.03 -46.18 1.95
N SER A 575 24.29 -44.94 1.57
CA SER A 575 25.34 -44.62 0.61
C SER A 575 26.72 -44.93 1.18
N ASP A 576 27.62 -45.50 0.36
CA ASP A 576 28.99 -45.91 0.78
C ASP A 576 29.79 -44.78 1.47
N ARG A 577 29.48 -43.51 1.14
CA ARG A 577 30.09 -42.31 1.75
C ARG A 577 29.96 -42.26 3.28
N PHE A 578 28.89 -42.83 3.83
CA PHE A 578 28.57 -42.76 5.26
C PHE A 578 28.95 -44.03 6.02
N LEU A 579 29.62 -44.97 5.34
CA LEU A 579 29.96 -46.28 5.86
C LEU A 579 31.48 -46.45 5.99
N ASP A 580 31.93 -47.07 7.08
CA ASP A 580 33.26 -47.65 7.22
C ASP A 580 33.13 -49.15 7.48
N ASN A 581 33.68 -49.99 6.61
CA ASN A 581 33.57 -51.45 6.68
C ASN A 581 32.12 -51.95 6.86
N GLY A 582 31.15 -51.30 6.21
CA GLY A 582 29.72 -51.62 6.30
C GLY A 582 29.03 -51.17 7.60
N LYS A 583 29.72 -50.47 8.50
CA LYS A 583 29.13 -49.81 9.67
C LYS A 583 28.94 -48.32 9.41
N PHE A 584 27.87 -47.75 9.95
CA PHE A 584 27.63 -46.32 9.90
C PHE A 584 28.72 -45.54 10.65
N GLN A 585 29.19 -44.43 10.07
CA GLN A 585 30.13 -43.51 10.69
C GLN A 585 29.36 -42.38 11.42
N PRO A 586 29.40 -42.31 12.76
CA PRO A 586 28.71 -41.27 13.52
C PRO A 586 29.08 -39.84 13.09
N GLY A 587 28.10 -38.95 13.03
CA GLY A 587 28.27 -37.53 12.68
C GLY A 587 28.30 -37.23 11.18
N THR A 588 28.35 -38.24 10.31
CA THR A 588 28.61 -38.01 8.87
C THR A 588 27.41 -37.48 8.10
N LEU A 589 26.18 -37.87 8.46
CA LEU A 589 24.97 -37.31 7.82
C LEU A 589 24.78 -35.85 8.21
N LEU A 590 24.85 -35.56 9.52
CA LEU A 590 24.73 -34.21 10.04
C LEU A 590 25.85 -33.32 9.48
N GLY A 591 27.10 -33.80 9.45
CA GLY A 591 28.23 -33.05 8.92
C GLY A 591 28.07 -32.66 7.43
N CYS A 592 27.39 -33.49 6.62
CA CYS A 592 27.11 -33.15 5.23
C CYS A 592 26.01 -32.08 5.09
N VAL A 593 24.96 -32.15 5.91
CA VAL A 593 23.84 -31.20 5.87
C VAL A 593 24.19 -29.86 6.53
N ASP A 594 25.02 -29.89 7.58
CA ASP A 594 25.60 -28.73 8.28
C ASP A 594 26.80 -28.10 7.55
N SER A 595 26.89 -28.32 6.23
CA SER A 595 27.91 -27.68 5.39
C SER A 595 27.40 -26.38 4.76
N GLU A 596 28.33 -25.54 4.30
CA GLU A 596 27.98 -24.30 3.59
C GLU A 596 27.47 -24.57 2.16
N VAL A 597 27.90 -25.67 1.52
CA VAL A 597 27.51 -26.05 0.16
C VAL A 597 26.24 -26.90 0.19
N ARG A 598 25.11 -26.25 -0.01
CA ARG A 598 23.79 -26.90 -0.08
C ARG A 598 23.43 -27.14 -1.53
N GLU A 599 22.83 -28.29 -1.83
CA GLU A 599 22.46 -28.77 -3.17
C GLU A 599 23.51 -29.63 -3.92
N GLY A 600 24.70 -29.83 -3.33
CA GLY A 600 25.67 -30.80 -3.84
C GLY A 600 25.18 -32.25 -3.76
N GLU A 601 25.83 -33.16 -4.49
CA GLU A 601 25.47 -34.58 -4.53
C GLU A 601 25.49 -35.20 -3.12
N ALA A 602 26.55 -34.94 -2.33
CA ALA A 602 26.67 -35.41 -0.94
C ALA A 602 25.54 -34.90 -0.02
N TYR A 603 25.06 -33.67 -0.23
CA TYR A 603 23.93 -33.11 0.52
C TYR A 603 22.64 -33.85 0.19
N LYS A 604 22.39 -34.13 -1.10
CA LYS A 604 21.23 -34.88 -1.56
C LYS A 604 21.27 -36.34 -1.09
N GLU A 605 22.44 -36.99 -1.14
CA GLU A 605 22.68 -38.33 -0.59
C GLU A 605 22.35 -38.38 0.91
N ALA A 606 22.88 -37.45 1.69
CA ALA A 606 22.64 -37.40 3.14
C ALA A 606 21.14 -37.24 3.48
N LEU A 607 20.42 -36.38 2.77
CA LEU A 607 18.97 -36.22 2.98
C LEU A 607 18.16 -37.44 2.50
N ASN A 608 18.59 -38.10 1.43
CA ASN A 608 17.95 -39.34 0.97
C ASN A 608 18.15 -40.48 1.97
N ASP A 609 19.34 -40.60 2.56
CA ASP A 609 19.62 -41.59 3.58
C ASP A 609 18.92 -41.26 4.91
N ALA A 610 18.84 -39.98 5.29
CA ALA A 610 18.02 -39.56 6.44
C ALA A 610 16.52 -39.85 6.23
N GLU A 611 15.99 -39.69 5.02
CA GLU A 611 14.60 -40.06 4.68
C GLU A 611 14.32 -41.57 4.82
N LYS A 612 15.33 -42.44 4.66
CA LYS A 612 15.16 -43.89 4.91
C LYS A 612 14.98 -44.19 6.40
N VAL A 613 15.58 -43.39 7.28
CA VAL A 613 15.48 -43.55 8.74
C VAL A 613 14.21 -42.89 9.29
N ILE A 614 13.94 -41.65 8.88
CA ILE A 614 12.79 -40.85 9.34
C ILE A 614 12.02 -40.37 8.11
N PRO A 615 11.07 -41.17 7.61
CA PRO A 615 10.31 -40.82 6.43
C PRO A 615 9.36 -39.64 6.68
N THR A 616 9.48 -38.58 5.87
CA THR A 616 8.56 -37.42 5.92
C THR A 616 7.97 -37.04 4.57
N ARG A 617 8.47 -37.59 3.45
CA ARG A 617 7.99 -37.26 2.10
C ARG A 617 6.59 -37.80 1.84
N TRP A 618 5.58 -36.95 2.02
CA TRP A 618 4.17 -37.37 2.00
C TRP A 618 3.45 -37.24 0.65
N LYS A 619 4.06 -36.60 -0.37
CA LYS A 619 3.42 -36.37 -1.69
C LYS A 619 2.79 -37.62 -2.32
N ASN A 620 3.43 -38.78 -2.14
CA ASN A 620 2.93 -40.07 -2.63
C ASN A 620 2.58 -41.04 -1.47
N GLN A 621 2.74 -40.62 -0.22
CA GLN A 621 2.50 -41.43 0.99
C GLN A 621 1.90 -40.56 2.10
N PRO A 622 0.59 -40.28 2.05
CA PRO A 622 -0.07 -39.37 2.99
C PRO A 622 0.09 -39.74 4.48
N SER A 623 0.37 -41.00 4.81
CA SER A 623 0.64 -41.42 6.19
C SER A 623 1.87 -40.76 6.83
N ARG A 624 2.84 -40.31 6.03
CA ARG A 624 4.03 -39.57 6.50
C ARG A 624 3.72 -38.11 6.87
N LEU A 625 2.54 -37.65 6.45
CA LEU A 625 1.69 -36.63 7.05
C LEU A 625 2.17 -36.03 8.38
N GLN A 626 1.99 -36.94 9.34
CA GLN A 626 2.19 -36.83 10.75
C GLN A 626 3.64 -36.46 11.11
N SER A 627 4.58 -37.27 10.65
CA SER A 627 6.00 -37.14 10.98
C SER A 627 6.60 -35.86 10.42
N PHE A 628 6.14 -35.43 9.24
CA PHE A 628 6.51 -34.13 8.68
C PHE A 628 6.13 -33.00 9.64
N TYR A 629 4.86 -32.95 10.09
CA TYR A 629 4.41 -31.85 10.95
C TYR A 629 5.00 -31.89 12.35
N THR A 630 5.17 -33.06 12.97
CA THR A 630 5.84 -33.15 14.28
C THR A 630 7.26 -32.61 14.21
N LEU A 631 8.04 -33.03 13.20
CA LEU A 631 9.40 -32.53 13.02
C LEU A 631 9.44 -31.04 12.63
N TRP A 632 8.44 -30.55 11.88
CA TRP A 632 8.28 -29.13 11.55
C TRP A 632 8.10 -28.26 12.80
N GLU A 633 7.26 -28.68 13.75
CA GLU A 633 7.05 -27.94 15.01
C GLU A 633 8.31 -27.91 15.89
N TYR A 634 9.08 -29.01 15.92
CA TYR A 634 10.39 -29.00 16.57
C TYR A 634 11.36 -28.02 15.88
N ALA A 635 11.39 -28.00 14.54
CA ALA A 635 12.22 -27.04 13.80
C ALA A 635 11.79 -25.57 14.03
N GLU A 636 10.48 -25.30 14.16
CA GLU A 636 9.97 -23.98 14.53
C GLU A 636 10.41 -23.58 15.94
N THR A 637 10.43 -24.54 16.88
CA THR A 637 10.91 -24.34 18.24
C THR A 637 12.40 -24.02 18.27
N VAL A 638 13.23 -24.73 17.47
CA VAL A 638 14.65 -24.41 17.28
C VAL A 638 14.81 -22.96 16.81
N LYS A 639 14.02 -22.54 15.81
CA LYS A 639 14.05 -21.17 15.27
C LYS A 639 13.75 -20.13 16.33
N GLN A 640 12.74 -20.37 17.16
CA GLN A 640 12.34 -19.45 18.21
C GLN A 640 13.35 -19.38 19.36
N GLN A 641 13.92 -20.50 19.78
CA GLN A 641 14.86 -20.55 20.92
C GLN A 641 16.26 -20.01 20.57
N LEU A 642 16.82 -20.45 19.44
CA LEU A 642 18.17 -20.05 19.03
C LEU A 642 18.21 -18.73 18.23
N GLY A 643 17.08 -18.31 17.67
CA GLY A 643 16.99 -17.09 16.85
C GLY A 643 16.66 -15.80 17.59
N GLN A 644 16.22 -15.88 18.86
CA GLN A 644 15.77 -14.72 19.65
C GLN A 644 16.89 -13.68 19.87
N LYS A 645 16.57 -12.40 19.67
CA LYS A 645 17.46 -11.27 20.02
C LYS A 645 17.80 -11.29 21.51
N HIS A 646 19.09 -11.14 21.83
CA HIS A 646 19.63 -11.13 23.19
C HIS A 646 19.39 -12.43 23.98
N SER A 647 19.14 -13.53 23.28
CA SER A 647 19.06 -14.84 23.91
C SER A 647 20.44 -15.23 24.47
N THR A 648 20.48 -15.57 25.75
CA THR A 648 21.60 -16.32 26.36
C THR A 648 21.38 -17.82 26.24
N ALA A 649 20.39 -18.27 25.45
CA ALA A 649 20.08 -19.69 25.30
C ALA A 649 21.34 -20.43 24.86
N GLY A 650 21.62 -21.52 25.57
CA GLY A 650 22.66 -22.47 25.18
C GLY A 650 22.22 -23.26 23.96
N ASN A 651 22.55 -24.54 23.94
CA ASN A 651 22.14 -25.40 22.84
C ASN A 651 20.65 -25.74 22.92
N PHE A 652 20.02 -25.97 21.76
CA PHE A 652 18.73 -26.63 21.68
C PHE A 652 18.92 -28.13 21.89
N ILE A 653 18.06 -28.77 22.69
CA ILE A 653 18.09 -30.21 22.95
C ILE A 653 16.73 -30.80 22.59
N LEU A 654 16.74 -31.77 21.67
CA LEU A 654 15.62 -32.67 21.43
C LEU A 654 15.87 -33.94 22.24
N ASP A 655 15.00 -34.22 23.21
CA ASP A 655 15.17 -35.35 24.11
C ASP A 655 14.67 -36.67 23.49
N GLY A 656 15.00 -37.79 24.14
CA GLY A 656 14.61 -39.10 23.65
C GLY A 656 13.12 -39.38 23.70
N GLU A 657 12.32 -38.70 24.52
CA GLU A 657 10.86 -38.85 24.51
C GLU A 657 10.27 -38.26 23.23
N GLN A 658 10.74 -37.08 22.83
CA GLN A 658 10.38 -36.43 21.57
C GLN A 658 10.85 -37.25 20.35
N ILE A 659 12.05 -37.85 20.43
CA ILE A 659 12.54 -38.76 19.38
C ILE A 659 11.66 -40.02 19.31
N ALA A 660 11.27 -40.59 20.45
CA ALA A 660 10.40 -41.75 20.50
C ALA A 660 9.00 -41.45 19.94
N GLU A 661 8.45 -40.26 20.22
CA GLU A 661 7.18 -39.78 19.64
C GLU A 661 7.25 -39.76 18.10
N LEU A 662 8.31 -39.17 17.54
CA LEU A 662 8.52 -39.09 16.09
C LEU A 662 8.66 -40.48 15.43
N LEU A 663 9.32 -41.41 16.11
CA LEU A 663 9.54 -42.76 15.62
C LEU A 663 8.30 -43.64 15.70
N ALA A 664 7.49 -43.50 16.74
CA ALA A 664 6.24 -44.25 16.89
C ALA A 664 5.28 -44.00 15.72
N GLN A 665 5.29 -42.79 15.16
CA GLN A 665 4.51 -42.41 13.97
C GLN A 665 4.95 -43.12 12.69
N ASN A 666 6.14 -43.71 12.69
CA ASN A 666 6.70 -44.51 11.60
C ASN A 666 6.75 -46.01 11.95
N ASP A 667 5.93 -46.46 12.91
CA ASP A 667 5.91 -47.83 13.46
C ASP A 667 7.27 -48.30 14.04
N ILE A 668 8.09 -47.38 14.55
CA ILE A 668 9.38 -47.70 15.17
C ILE A 668 9.24 -47.50 16.68
N ASN A 669 9.34 -48.59 17.45
CA ASN A 669 9.26 -48.55 18.91
C ASN A 669 10.65 -48.69 19.54
N LEU A 670 11.06 -47.67 20.27
CA LEU A 670 12.32 -47.69 21.02
C LEU A 670 12.18 -48.45 22.35
N PRO A 671 13.19 -49.23 22.78
CA PRO A 671 13.19 -49.84 24.11
C PRO A 671 13.20 -48.77 25.22
N GLN A 672 12.38 -48.92 26.27
CA GLN A 672 12.28 -47.91 27.36
C GLN A 672 13.62 -47.54 28.01
N GLY A 673 14.56 -48.49 28.11
CA GLY A 673 15.89 -48.24 28.69
C GLY A 673 16.80 -47.35 27.83
N VAL A 674 16.48 -47.16 26.55
CA VAL A 674 17.25 -46.37 25.57
C VAL A 674 16.71 -44.94 25.43
N ILE A 675 15.42 -44.73 25.69
CA ILE A 675 14.77 -43.41 25.53
C ILE A 675 15.54 -42.34 26.31
N GLY A 676 15.89 -42.59 27.57
CA GLY A 676 16.64 -41.63 28.38
C GLY A 676 18.10 -41.40 27.95
N SER A 677 18.67 -42.22 27.05
CA SER A 677 20.05 -42.07 26.56
C SER A 677 20.15 -41.37 25.21
N LEU A 678 19.04 -41.21 24.49
CA LEU A 678 19.02 -40.50 23.21
C LEU A 678 18.80 -39.02 23.42
N GLN A 679 19.61 -38.22 22.73
CA GLN A 679 19.43 -36.78 22.65
C GLN A 679 20.05 -36.26 21.34
N VAL A 680 19.44 -35.24 20.77
CA VAL A 680 20.00 -34.47 19.67
C VAL A 680 20.22 -33.04 20.12
N THR A 681 21.40 -32.51 19.86
CA THR A 681 21.77 -31.15 20.23
C THR A 681 22.04 -30.31 18.99
N LEU A 682 21.40 -29.15 18.89
CA LEU A 682 21.72 -28.15 17.87
C LEU A 682 22.33 -26.91 18.53
N THR A 683 23.47 -26.48 18.00
CA THR A 683 24.24 -25.34 18.53
C THR A 683 23.82 -24.02 17.85
N PRO A 684 24.09 -22.86 18.49
CA PRO A 684 23.90 -21.55 17.85
C PRO A 684 24.69 -21.38 16.53
N ASP A 685 25.87 -22.01 16.41
CA ASP A 685 26.68 -21.96 15.20
C ASP A 685 26.04 -22.74 14.04
N GLN A 686 25.49 -23.92 14.34
CA GLN A 686 24.72 -24.72 13.38
C GLN A 686 23.47 -23.99 12.92
N PHE A 687 22.75 -23.38 13.86
CA PHE A 687 21.63 -22.50 13.55
C PHE A 687 22.06 -21.36 12.62
N THR A 688 23.14 -20.66 12.95
CA THR A 688 23.63 -19.52 12.16
C THR A 688 24.00 -19.96 10.74
N ARG A 689 24.73 -21.07 10.58
CA ARG A 689 25.01 -21.64 9.26
C ARG A 689 23.73 -21.98 8.53
N ALA A 690 22.76 -22.65 9.16
CA ALA A 690 21.48 -23.03 8.57
C ALA A 690 20.68 -21.82 8.05
N VAL A 691 20.63 -20.74 8.82
CA VAL A 691 19.74 -19.60 8.57
C VAL A 691 20.39 -18.51 7.71
N ALA A 692 21.71 -18.31 7.81
CA ALA A 692 22.41 -17.19 7.16
C ALA A 692 22.18 -17.08 5.65
N PRO A 693 22.15 -18.16 4.83
CA PRO A 693 21.93 -18.03 3.39
C PRO A 693 20.60 -17.34 3.05
N VAL A 694 19.52 -17.67 3.77
CA VAL A 694 18.18 -17.11 3.54
C VAL A 694 18.15 -15.62 3.92
N VAL A 695 18.75 -15.27 5.07
CA VAL A 695 18.83 -13.88 5.53
C VAL A 695 19.71 -13.03 4.61
N ARG A 696 20.85 -13.57 4.16
CA ARG A 696 21.75 -12.90 3.21
C ARG A 696 21.07 -12.67 1.87
N GLU A 697 20.30 -13.63 1.36
CA GLU A 697 19.52 -13.46 0.13
C GLU A 697 18.52 -12.30 0.27
N ALA A 698 17.74 -12.24 1.37
CA ALA A 698 16.78 -11.16 1.60
C ALA A 698 17.45 -9.77 1.67
N ILE A 699 18.58 -9.67 2.38
CA ILE A 699 19.33 -8.40 2.49
C ILE A 699 20.02 -8.04 1.17
N SER A 700 20.44 -9.03 0.37
CA SER A 700 21.03 -8.77 -0.95
C SER A 700 20.04 -8.15 -1.92
N ILE A 701 18.74 -8.50 -1.82
CA ILE A 701 17.66 -7.86 -2.59
C ILE A 701 17.54 -6.39 -2.21
N ALA A 702 17.60 -6.07 -0.91
CA ALA A 702 17.59 -4.69 -0.43
C ALA A 702 18.78 -3.87 -0.94
N GLN A 703 19.98 -4.48 -0.89
CA GLN A 703 21.19 -3.86 -1.43
C GLN A 703 21.10 -3.64 -2.94
N GLY A 704 20.61 -4.65 -3.69
CA GLY A 704 20.42 -4.57 -5.13
C GLY A 704 19.46 -3.46 -5.54
N LEU A 705 18.32 -3.33 -4.83
CA LEU A 705 17.34 -2.26 -5.05
C LEU A 705 17.95 -0.86 -4.84
N ILE A 706 18.71 -0.66 -3.77
CA ILE A 706 19.38 0.62 -3.48
C ILE A 706 20.42 0.95 -4.55
N ASN A 707 21.29 0.00 -4.88
CA ASN A 707 22.35 0.21 -5.88
C ASN A 707 21.76 0.51 -7.26
N SER A 708 20.66 -0.15 -7.63
CA SER A 708 19.94 0.10 -8.88
C SER A 708 19.32 1.51 -8.90
N ALA A 709 18.61 1.90 -7.85
CA ALA A 709 17.91 3.18 -7.78
C ALA A 709 18.84 4.40 -7.68
N PHE A 710 20.01 4.25 -7.04
CA PHE A 710 20.98 5.34 -6.84
C PHE A 710 22.19 5.25 -7.76
N ASN A 711 22.16 4.38 -8.78
CA ASN A 711 23.25 4.26 -9.73
C ASN A 711 23.57 5.63 -10.36
N ASN A 712 24.83 6.04 -10.33
CA ASN A 712 25.34 7.35 -10.79
C ASN A 712 24.91 8.60 -9.99
N ASN A 713 24.13 8.46 -8.91
CA ASN A 713 23.71 9.59 -8.07
C ASN A 713 24.39 9.54 -6.69
N GLN A 714 24.78 10.70 -6.14
CA GLN A 714 25.26 10.80 -4.74
C GLN A 714 24.10 10.76 -3.73
N GLU A 715 23.18 9.81 -3.92
CA GLU A 715 22.00 9.61 -3.08
C GLU A 715 22.24 8.47 -2.08
N GLN A 716 21.59 8.56 -0.92
CA GLN A 716 21.70 7.57 0.15
C GLN A 716 20.33 7.32 0.79
N VAL A 717 20.13 6.14 1.35
CA VAL A 717 19.01 5.84 2.23
C VAL A 717 19.25 6.51 3.58
N ASP A 718 18.26 7.27 4.05
CA ASP A 718 18.31 8.07 5.29
C ASP A 718 17.58 7.39 6.44
N TRP A 719 16.69 6.44 6.12
CA TRP A 719 15.86 5.70 7.06
C TRP A 719 15.59 4.28 6.55
N LEU A 720 15.95 3.28 7.36
CA LEU A 720 15.65 1.88 7.12
C LEU A 720 14.56 1.43 8.10
N ILE A 721 13.45 0.93 7.57
CA ILE A 721 12.32 0.39 8.32
C ILE A 721 12.31 -1.13 8.15
N LEU A 722 12.30 -1.86 9.25
CA LEU A 722 12.18 -3.30 9.28
C LEU A 722 10.76 -3.68 9.69
N SER A 723 10.14 -4.59 8.93
CA SER A 723 8.82 -5.17 9.20
C SER A 723 8.87 -6.69 9.07
N GLY A 724 7.82 -7.36 9.54
CA GLY A 724 7.72 -8.81 9.53
C GLY A 724 8.41 -9.50 10.72
N LYS A 725 7.85 -10.63 11.14
CA LYS A 725 8.30 -11.37 12.33
C LYS A 725 9.72 -11.93 12.19
N THR A 726 10.18 -12.18 10.96
CA THR A 726 11.53 -12.73 10.72
C THR A 726 12.62 -11.69 10.97
N CYS A 727 12.32 -10.39 10.86
CA CYS A 727 13.24 -9.32 11.24
C CYS A 727 13.57 -9.29 12.76
N ASN A 728 12.84 -10.05 13.58
CA ASN A 728 13.15 -10.23 14.99
C ASN A 728 14.34 -11.18 15.24
N LEU A 729 14.89 -11.84 14.21
CA LEU A 729 16.07 -12.68 14.37
C LEU A 729 17.33 -11.82 14.57
N GLN A 730 18.18 -12.18 15.53
CA GLN A 730 19.46 -11.48 15.77
C GLN A 730 20.36 -11.48 14.53
N LEU A 731 20.29 -12.54 13.72
CA LEU A 731 21.08 -12.68 12.51
C LEU A 731 20.72 -11.62 11.45
N VAL A 732 19.45 -11.19 11.38
CA VAL A 732 19.03 -10.13 10.44
C VAL A 732 19.73 -8.83 10.77
N GLU A 733 19.75 -8.43 12.04
CA GLU A 733 20.46 -7.22 12.49
C GLU A 733 21.96 -7.30 12.22
N THR A 734 22.56 -8.46 12.50
CA THR A 734 24.00 -8.69 12.29
C THR A 734 24.38 -8.59 10.80
N GLU A 735 23.59 -9.22 9.93
CA GLU A 735 23.84 -9.19 8.48
C GLU A 735 23.51 -7.82 7.87
N LEU A 736 22.50 -7.11 8.38
CA LEU A 736 22.21 -5.72 7.99
C LEU A 736 23.39 -4.82 8.31
N TYR A 737 23.93 -4.91 9.54
CA TYR A 737 25.14 -4.17 9.91
C TYR A 737 26.30 -4.51 8.99
N ARG A 738 26.56 -5.80 8.75
CA ARG A 738 27.67 -6.26 7.91
C ARG A 738 27.59 -5.69 6.49
N VAL A 739 26.40 -5.72 5.88
CA VAL A 739 26.20 -5.27 4.48
C VAL A 739 26.14 -3.74 4.40
N PHE A 740 25.32 -3.10 5.21
CA PHE A 740 25.03 -1.68 5.07
C PHE A 740 26.07 -0.75 5.70
N SER A 741 26.85 -1.19 6.69
CA SER A 741 27.98 -0.40 7.20
C SER A 741 29.09 -0.18 6.15
N GLN A 742 29.14 -1.02 5.12
CA GLN A 742 30.10 -0.96 4.02
C GLN A 742 29.51 -0.30 2.76
N SER A 743 28.23 0.05 2.77
CA SER A 743 27.54 0.61 1.62
C SER A 743 27.86 2.10 1.44
N PRO A 744 28.19 2.57 0.21
CA PRO A 744 28.31 4.00 -0.05
C PRO A 744 26.96 4.74 -0.02
N HIS A 745 25.86 3.99 -0.10
CA HIS A 745 24.49 4.50 -0.17
C HIS A 745 23.73 4.42 1.16
N PHE A 746 24.39 4.06 2.26
CA PHE A 746 23.78 4.08 3.59
C PHE A 746 24.82 4.39 4.66
N LEU A 747 24.62 5.50 5.38
CA LEU A 747 25.44 5.80 6.56
C LEU A 747 24.84 5.10 7.77
N TRP A 748 25.55 4.09 8.30
CA TRP A 748 25.04 3.34 9.44
C TRP A 748 24.80 4.24 10.66
N ASN A 749 23.53 4.28 11.09
CA ASN A 749 23.09 4.93 12.30
C ASN A 749 21.95 4.11 12.91
N ALA A 750 22.16 3.58 14.12
CA ALA A 750 21.17 2.72 14.78
C ALA A 750 19.82 3.43 14.98
N GLU A 751 19.80 4.74 15.23
CA GLU A 751 18.57 5.53 15.34
C GLU A 751 17.80 5.65 14.01
N ARG A 752 18.45 5.31 12.88
CA ARG A 752 17.85 5.29 11.54
C ARG A 752 17.47 3.90 11.06
N VAL A 753 17.61 2.89 11.92
CA VAL A 753 17.09 1.55 11.68
C VAL A 753 15.93 1.33 12.64
N THR A 754 14.71 1.41 12.14
CA THR A 754 13.50 1.25 12.94
C THR A 754 12.99 -0.18 12.85
N PHE A 755 12.76 -0.79 14.02
CA PHE A 755 12.07 -2.07 14.13
C PHE A 755 11.21 -2.08 15.38
N GLU A 756 9.90 -2.23 15.23
CA GLU A 756 8.94 -2.27 16.34
C GLU A 756 8.24 -3.63 16.37
N PRO A 757 8.73 -4.61 17.15
CA PRO A 757 8.23 -5.99 17.15
C PRO A 757 6.71 -6.08 17.29
N GLU A 758 6.13 -5.25 18.16
CA GLU A 758 4.70 -5.23 18.50
C GLU A 758 3.80 -4.83 17.33
N TYR A 759 4.32 -4.05 16.37
CA TYR A 759 3.55 -3.57 15.22
C TYR A 759 3.92 -4.28 13.92
N THR A 760 4.89 -5.21 13.92
CA THR A 760 5.37 -5.89 12.70
C THR A 760 4.28 -6.59 11.87
N LYS A 761 3.16 -6.99 12.49
CA LYS A 761 2.01 -7.54 11.77
C LYS A 761 0.89 -6.54 11.54
N LEU A 762 0.63 -5.66 12.50
CA LEU A 762 -0.43 -4.68 12.36
C LEU A 762 -0.09 -3.56 11.36
N ALA A 763 1.20 -3.24 11.16
CA ALA A 763 1.66 -2.12 10.35
C ALA A 763 1.11 -2.17 8.92
N THR A 764 1.02 -3.35 8.32
CA THR A 764 0.50 -3.53 6.97
C THR A 764 -0.98 -3.17 6.87
N SER A 765 -1.86 -3.80 7.66
CA SER A 765 -3.30 -3.53 7.59
C SER A 765 -3.63 -2.12 8.08
N ALA A 766 -2.97 -1.63 9.13
CA ALA A 766 -3.20 -0.29 9.65
C ALA A 766 -2.70 0.80 8.68
N GLY A 767 -1.53 0.59 8.07
CA GLY A 767 -0.97 1.49 7.07
C GLY A 767 -1.84 1.59 5.83
N ALA A 768 -2.35 0.47 5.30
CA ALA A 768 -3.28 0.46 4.17
C ALA A 768 -4.60 1.16 4.52
N CYS A 769 -5.16 0.90 5.70
CA CYS A 769 -6.40 1.53 6.17
C CYS A 769 -6.25 3.06 6.30
N PHE A 770 -5.11 3.51 6.85
CA PHE A 770 -4.77 4.92 6.97
C PHE A 770 -4.50 5.58 5.62
N ALA A 771 -3.81 4.89 4.71
CA ALA A 771 -3.55 5.36 3.36
C ALA A 771 -4.86 5.61 2.59
N GLU A 772 -5.83 4.71 2.71
CA GLU A 772 -7.15 4.88 2.11
C GLU A 772 -7.90 6.05 2.74
N LYS A 773 -7.80 6.24 4.06
CA LYS A 773 -8.35 7.42 4.74
C LYS A 773 -7.79 8.72 4.15
N LEU A 774 -6.48 8.83 4.01
CA LEU A 774 -5.82 10.01 3.44
C LEU A 774 -6.19 10.22 1.97
N ARG A 775 -6.34 9.13 1.20
CA ARG A 775 -6.73 9.20 -0.21
C ARG A 775 -8.16 9.73 -0.39
N GLN A 776 -9.08 9.36 0.51
CA GLN A 776 -10.49 9.77 0.47
C GLN A 776 -10.73 11.14 1.09
N LEU A 777 -9.92 11.55 2.07
CA LEU A 777 -10.06 12.80 2.82
C LEU A 777 -8.96 13.79 2.43
N SER A 778 -9.20 14.61 1.40
CA SER A 778 -8.30 15.71 1.00
C SER A 778 -8.80 17.06 1.51
N PHE A 779 -7.91 17.87 2.09
CA PHE A 779 -8.22 19.23 2.55
C PHE A 779 -7.46 20.24 1.70
N SER A 780 -8.15 21.25 1.16
CA SER A 780 -7.45 22.29 0.39
C SER A 780 -6.66 23.23 1.32
N PRO A 781 -5.48 23.73 0.89
CA PRO A 781 -4.73 24.73 1.65
C PRO A 781 -5.58 25.97 1.99
N GLN A 782 -6.51 26.35 1.10
CA GLN A 782 -7.42 27.48 1.29
C GLN A 782 -8.40 27.25 2.45
N GLN A 783 -8.90 26.03 2.64
CA GLN A 783 -9.78 25.68 3.76
C GLN A 783 -9.06 25.70 5.11
N ALA A 784 -7.73 25.57 5.12
CA ALA A 784 -6.92 25.58 6.33
C ALA A 784 -6.61 26.99 6.89
N LYS A 785 -6.80 28.07 6.11
CA LYS A 785 -6.40 29.45 6.48
C LYS A 785 -6.83 29.86 7.89
N GLU A 786 -8.05 29.54 8.31
CA GLU A 786 -8.56 29.91 9.64
C GLU A 786 -7.89 29.15 10.79
N LEU A 787 -7.41 27.92 10.55
CA LEU A 787 -6.59 27.20 11.54
C LEU A 787 -5.17 27.77 11.59
N LEU A 788 -4.60 28.09 10.44
CA LEU A 788 -3.25 28.67 10.35
C LEU A 788 -3.16 30.05 11.03
N LYS A 789 -4.20 30.89 10.89
CA LYS A 789 -4.29 32.18 11.60
C LYS A 789 -4.29 32.05 13.12
N LYS A 790 -4.68 30.89 13.66
CA LYS A 790 -4.66 30.56 15.10
C LYS A 790 -3.34 29.90 15.54
N GLY A 791 -2.34 29.85 14.66
CA GLY A 791 -1.02 29.31 14.97
C GLY A 791 -0.91 27.78 14.82
N ALA A 792 -1.98 27.09 14.39
CA ALA A 792 -1.94 25.65 14.18
C ALA A 792 -1.24 25.28 12.87
N ASN A 793 -0.35 24.29 12.90
CA ASN A 793 0.20 23.71 11.68
C ASN A 793 -0.77 22.68 11.07
N GLN A 794 -0.66 22.48 9.75
CA GLN A 794 -1.41 21.46 9.02
C GLN A 794 -0.46 20.67 8.12
N LEU A 795 -0.75 19.38 7.94
CA LEU A 795 0.01 18.48 7.07
C LEU A 795 -0.94 17.74 6.15
N TYR A 796 -0.73 17.88 4.86
CA TYR A 796 -1.36 17.08 3.83
C TYR A 796 -0.35 16.06 3.30
N ILE A 797 -0.76 14.78 3.25
CA ILE A 797 0.06 13.70 2.69
C ILE A 797 -0.56 13.28 1.35
N ASP A 798 0.17 13.50 0.27
CA ASP A 798 -0.26 13.20 -1.10
C ASP A 798 -0.01 11.71 -1.44
N VAL A 799 -0.77 10.83 -0.79
CA VAL A 799 -0.63 9.37 -0.96
C VAL A 799 -0.80 8.94 -2.41
N LYS A 800 -1.56 9.68 -3.22
CA LYS A 800 -1.79 9.34 -4.64
C LYS A 800 -0.49 9.33 -5.44
N ASN A 801 0.48 10.18 -5.06
CA ASN A 801 1.76 10.28 -5.73
C ASN A 801 2.61 9.00 -5.67
N LEU A 802 2.32 8.06 -4.75
CA LEU A 802 2.96 6.73 -4.74
C LEU A 802 2.64 5.91 -5.98
N PHE A 803 1.50 6.17 -6.63
CA PHE A 803 1.00 5.38 -7.76
C PHE A 803 1.30 6.01 -9.12
N TYR A 804 2.01 7.14 -9.15
CA TYR A 804 2.40 7.84 -10.37
C TYR A 804 3.79 7.44 -10.87
N PHE A 805 4.41 6.41 -10.29
CA PHE A 805 5.74 5.97 -10.68
C PHE A 805 5.80 4.46 -10.79
N LEU A 806 6.50 3.96 -11.82
CA LEU A 806 6.68 2.53 -11.99
C LEU A 806 7.52 1.95 -10.84
N PRO A 807 7.07 0.85 -10.20
CA PRO A 807 7.80 0.22 -9.10
C PRO A 807 9.05 -0.54 -9.55
N CYS A 808 9.10 -1.03 -10.79
CA CYS A 808 10.16 -1.92 -11.27
C CYS A 808 10.41 -1.71 -12.76
N SER A 809 11.52 -2.25 -13.26
CA SER A 809 11.87 -2.21 -14.68
C SER A 809 11.35 -3.45 -15.39
N PHE A 810 11.12 -3.33 -16.70
CA PHE A 810 10.70 -4.43 -17.54
C PHE A 810 11.56 -4.52 -18.80
N VAL A 811 11.89 -5.76 -19.17
CA VAL A 811 12.71 -6.07 -20.35
C VAL A 811 12.00 -7.08 -21.25
N ARG A 812 12.24 -7.01 -22.55
CA ARG A 812 11.84 -8.03 -23.52
C ARG A 812 12.96 -9.05 -23.67
N GLU A 813 12.64 -10.32 -23.49
CA GLU A 813 13.59 -11.41 -23.75
C GLU A 813 13.98 -11.47 -25.23
N VAL A 814 15.27 -11.59 -25.51
CA VAL A 814 15.82 -11.74 -26.86
C VAL A 814 16.57 -13.06 -26.95
N ILE A 815 16.20 -13.92 -27.90
CA ILE A 815 16.83 -15.23 -28.07
C ILE A 815 18.31 -15.05 -28.44
N GLY A 816 19.21 -15.58 -27.60
CA GLY A 816 20.66 -15.56 -27.84
C GLY A 816 21.34 -14.21 -27.65
N GLY A 817 20.64 -13.21 -27.08
CA GLY A 817 21.17 -11.86 -26.86
C GLY A 817 20.85 -11.31 -25.47
N THR A 818 21.24 -10.05 -25.24
CA THR A 818 20.86 -9.30 -24.04
C THR A 818 19.39 -8.87 -24.14
N PRO A 819 18.60 -8.94 -23.07
CA PRO A 819 17.21 -8.45 -23.08
C PRO A 819 17.11 -6.97 -23.46
N ASP A 820 16.07 -6.59 -24.21
CA ASP A 820 15.81 -5.19 -24.59
C ASP A 820 15.08 -4.47 -23.45
N PRO A 821 15.54 -3.31 -22.95
CA PRO A 821 14.81 -2.53 -21.96
C PRO A 821 13.53 -1.93 -22.56
N ILE A 822 12.43 -2.00 -21.81
CA ILE A 822 11.13 -1.45 -22.21
C ILE A 822 10.72 -0.30 -21.28
N PHE A 823 10.77 -0.55 -19.97
CA PHE A 823 10.39 0.38 -18.92
C PHE A 823 11.42 0.36 -17.80
N HIS A 824 11.54 1.46 -17.07
CA HIS A 824 12.48 1.61 -15.97
C HIS A 824 11.75 1.91 -14.65
N ALA A 825 12.27 1.41 -13.54
CA ALA A 825 11.79 1.76 -12.20
C ALA A 825 11.89 3.29 -11.97
N GLY A 826 10.90 3.85 -11.28
CA GLY A 826 10.80 5.29 -11.00
C GLY A 826 10.30 6.15 -12.18
N GLN A 827 9.95 5.53 -13.31
CA GLN A 827 9.39 6.21 -14.48
C GLN A 827 7.99 6.77 -14.18
N GLU A 828 7.78 8.05 -14.49
CA GLU A 828 6.54 8.75 -14.20
C GLU A 828 5.40 8.31 -15.14
N LEU A 829 4.26 7.99 -14.55
CA LEU A 829 3.00 7.66 -15.20
C LEU A 829 2.12 8.90 -15.24
N TYR A 830 1.44 9.12 -16.36
CA TYR A 830 0.52 10.24 -16.56
C TYR A 830 -0.70 9.78 -17.36
N GLN A 831 -1.74 10.60 -17.40
CA GLN A 831 -2.91 10.28 -18.21
C GLN A 831 -2.60 10.46 -19.70
N LEU A 832 -2.85 9.44 -20.53
CA LEU A 832 -2.56 9.48 -21.96
C LEU A 832 -3.72 10.01 -22.80
N SER A 833 -4.95 9.93 -22.29
CA SER A 833 -6.15 10.44 -22.96
C SER A 833 -7.23 10.85 -21.96
N ALA A 834 -8.14 11.73 -22.37
CA ALA A 834 -9.24 12.21 -21.52
C ALA A 834 -10.17 11.09 -21.01
N THR A 835 -10.26 9.98 -21.76
CA THR A 835 -11.08 8.82 -21.43
C THR A 835 -10.38 7.82 -20.51
N ASP A 836 -9.06 7.93 -20.32
CA ASP A 836 -8.34 7.04 -19.43
C ASP A 836 -8.72 7.33 -17.97
N ASN A 837 -8.98 6.29 -17.20
CA ASN A 837 -9.23 6.36 -15.77
C ASN A 837 -8.00 5.98 -14.93
N LEU A 838 -6.83 5.81 -15.54
CA LEU A 838 -5.57 5.37 -14.93
C LEU A 838 -4.38 6.14 -15.53
N ALA A 839 -3.32 6.34 -14.73
CA ALA A 839 -2.04 6.80 -15.23
C ALA A 839 -1.29 5.66 -15.97
N LYS A 840 -0.57 6.02 -17.04
CA LYS A 840 0.11 5.10 -17.95
C LYS A 840 1.42 5.67 -18.50
N TYR A 841 2.19 4.83 -19.17
CA TYR A 841 3.38 5.19 -19.94
C TYR A 841 3.53 4.31 -21.19
N ARG A 842 4.08 4.86 -22.27
CA ARG A 842 4.34 4.15 -23.53
C ARG A 842 5.84 4.05 -23.82
N SER A 843 6.31 2.85 -24.15
CA SER A 843 7.71 2.61 -24.56
C SER A 843 8.02 3.23 -25.92
N ALA A 844 9.27 3.15 -26.38
CA ALA A 844 9.57 3.34 -27.79
C ALA A 844 8.95 2.21 -28.65
N TRP A 845 8.77 2.48 -29.96
CA TRP A 845 8.42 1.44 -30.93
C TRP A 845 9.60 0.51 -31.18
N LEU A 846 9.35 -0.79 -31.14
CA LEU A 846 10.32 -1.86 -31.34
C LEU A 846 9.88 -2.75 -32.50
N GLY A 847 10.82 -3.39 -33.20
CA GLY A 847 10.49 -4.39 -34.23
C GLY A 847 9.83 -5.62 -33.61
N MET A 848 8.86 -6.21 -34.31
CA MET A 848 8.10 -7.35 -33.80
C MET A 848 8.90 -8.65 -33.78
N GLN A 849 8.62 -9.50 -32.79
CA GLN A 849 9.16 -10.86 -32.67
C GLN A 849 8.03 -11.90 -32.70
N LEU A 850 8.34 -13.14 -33.08
CA LEU A 850 7.38 -14.25 -33.07
C LEU A 850 6.92 -14.63 -31.66
N THR A 851 7.73 -14.33 -30.65
CA THR A 851 7.39 -14.49 -29.25
C THR A 851 7.93 -13.29 -28.51
N ASN A 852 7.06 -12.54 -27.82
CA ASN A 852 7.49 -11.44 -26.96
C ASN A 852 7.27 -11.87 -25.52
N ASN A 853 8.34 -12.29 -24.84
CA ASN A 853 8.30 -12.57 -23.41
C ASN A 853 8.76 -11.32 -22.66
N ILE A 854 7.89 -10.78 -21.83
CA ILE A 854 8.18 -9.60 -21.02
C ILE A 854 8.55 -10.08 -19.63
N ARG A 855 9.73 -9.66 -19.15
CA ARG A 855 10.26 -10.05 -17.86
C ARG A 855 10.44 -8.84 -16.97
N ARG A 856 10.11 -8.99 -15.69
CA ARG A 856 10.42 -8.03 -14.64
C ARG A 856 11.90 -8.13 -14.27
N GLN A 857 12.54 -6.97 -14.13
CA GLN A 857 13.92 -6.82 -13.67
C GLN A 857 13.99 -5.74 -12.59
N ASP A 858 14.31 -6.13 -11.36
CA ASP A 858 14.44 -5.19 -10.25
C ASP A 858 15.85 -4.56 -10.19
N PHE A 859 16.89 -5.35 -10.51
CA PHE A 859 18.30 -4.92 -10.60
C PHE A 859 19.13 -5.87 -11.48
N GLU A 860 20.31 -5.42 -11.95
CA GLU A 860 21.09 -6.06 -13.02
C GLU A 860 21.39 -7.56 -12.81
N ASN A 861 21.64 -8.00 -11.58
CA ASN A 861 22.05 -9.37 -11.26
C ASN A 861 20.93 -10.26 -10.67
N MET A 862 19.68 -9.81 -10.69
CA MET A 862 18.56 -10.62 -10.19
C MET A 862 18.06 -11.60 -11.25
N LYS A 863 17.54 -12.76 -10.82
CA LYS A 863 16.81 -13.68 -11.69
C LYS A 863 15.58 -13.00 -12.28
N LEU A 864 15.50 -12.92 -13.61
CA LEU A 864 14.39 -12.30 -14.32
C LEU A 864 13.09 -13.12 -14.16
N GLN A 865 12.03 -12.48 -13.70
CA GLN A 865 10.71 -13.09 -13.55
C GLN A 865 9.87 -12.87 -14.80
N LEU A 866 9.31 -13.94 -15.39
CA LEU A 866 8.37 -13.81 -16.51
C LEU A 866 7.09 -13.10 -16.02
N TRP A 867 6.73 -12.01 -16.67
CA TRP A 867 5.54 -11.20 -16.33
C TRP A 867 4.36 -11.55 -17.23
N GLY A 868 4.63 -11.75 -18.51
CA GLY A 868 3.64 -12.15 -19.50
C GLY A 868 4.29 -12.46 -20.85
N SER A 869 3.51 -13.05 -21.74
CA SER A 869 3.96 -13.39 -23.09
C SER A 869 2.93 -12.97 -24.15
N TYR A 870 3.41 -12.73 -25.36
CA TYR A 870 2.56 -12.49 -26.52
C TYR A 870 2.98 -13.39 -27.68
N ASN A 871 2.00 -14.08 -28.27
CA ASN A 871 2.21 -15.02 -29.37
C ASN A 871 2.15 -14.29 -30.72
N GLY A 872 3.29 -13.75 -31.15
CA GLY A 872 3.43 -13.10 -32.45
C GLY A 872 3.28 -14.05 -33.64
N ASP A 873 3.68 -15.32 -33.48
CA ASP A 873 3.48 -16.36 -34.52
C ASP A 873 1.99 -16.59 -34.83
N ALA A 874 1.13 -16.63 -33.81
CA ALA A 874 -0.31 -16.73 -34.00
C ALA A 874 -0.88 -15.51 -34.74
N LEU A 875 -0.41 -14.29 -34.40
CA LEU A 875 -0.81 -13.07 -35.08
C LEU A 875 -0.35 -13.06 -36.55
N MET A 876 0.92 -13.41 -36.81
CA MET A 876 1.48 -13.50 -38.17
C MET A 876 0.66 -14.45 -39.05
N LYS A 877 0.33 -15.64 -38.52
CA LYS A 877 -0.53 -16.63 -39.21
C LYS A 877 -1.93 -16.07 -39.48
N LYS A 878 -2.51 -15.33 -38.52
CA LYS A 878 -3.82 -14.70 -38.68
C LYS A 878 -3.82 -13.62 -39.78
N LEU A 879 -2.72 -12.87 -39.90
CA LEU A 879 -2.54 -11.84 -40.94
C LEU A 879 -2.17 -12.42 -42.32
N GLY A 880 -1.75 -13.68 -42.38
CA GLY A 880 -1.29 -14.32 -43.63
C GLY A 880 0.04 -13.75 -44.13
N MET A 881 0.88 -13.25 -43.21
CA MET A 881 2.20 -12.65 -43.54
C MET A 881 3.32 -13.69 -43.49
N SER A 882 4.39 -13.44 -44.26
CA SER A 882 5.65 -14.19 -44.10
C SER A 882 6.37 -13.72 -42.82
N GLU A 883 7.28 -14.55 -42.30
CA GLU A 883 8.07 -14.20 -41.12
C GLU A 883 8.94 -12.96 -41.33
N ASP A 884 9.55 -12.83 -42.51
CA ASP A 884 10.39 -11.69 -42.86
C ASP A 884 9.56 -10.40 -42.98
N ASP A 885 8.41 -10.45 -43.66
CA ASP A 885 7.53 -9.29 -43.77
C ASP A 885 7.01 -8.86 -42.39
N PHE A 886 6.61 -9.82 -41.57
CA PHE A 886 6.11 -9.54 -40.22
C PHE A 886 7.16 -8.88 -39.33
N LYS A 887 8.40 -9.39 -39.33
CA LYS A 887 9.50 -8.80 -38.53
C LYS A 887 9.95 -7.44 -39.03
N ASN A 888 9.87 -7.18 -40.33
CA ASN A 888 10.36 -5.95 -40.94
C ASN A 888 9.32 -4.82 -40.95
N HIS A 889 8.03 -5.15 -41.02
CA HIS A 889 6.96 -4.16 -41.18
C HIS A 889 6.03 -4.05 -39.98
N ILE A 890 5.91 -5.05 -39.12
CA ILE A 890 5.11 -4.91 -37.90
C ILE A 890 6.02 -4.41 -36.77
N PHE A 891 5.57 -3.33 -36.13
CA PHE A 891 6.19 -2.75 -34.96
C PHE A 891 5.25 -2.88 -33.76
N VAL A 892 5.86 -2.96 -32.57
CA VAL A 892 5.18 -3.04 -31.29
C VAL A 892 5.65 -1.92 -30.37
N GLN A 893 4.71 -1.27 -29.70
CA GLN A 893 4.95 -0.38 -28.58
C GLN A 893 4.21 -0.95 -27.37
N PHE A 894 4.84 -0.92 -26.20
CA PHE A 894 4.24 -1.40 -24.96
C PHE A 894 3.65 -0.22 -24.18
N GLU A 895 2.42 -0.35 -23.72
CA GLU A 895 1.73 0.61 -22.84
C GLU A 895 1.52 -0.04 -21.47
N ILE A 896 2.13 0.53 -20.41
CA ILE A 896 1.97 0.03 -19.04
C ILE A 896 1.13 1.00 -18.22
N ASN A 897 0.20 0.46 -17.41
CA ASN A 897 -0.63 1.26 -16.51
C ASN A 897 -0.15 1.18 -15.04
N GLN A 898 -0.74 2.00 -14.15
CA GLN A 898 -0.42 2.01 -12.72
C GLN A 898 -0.75 0.68 -11.98
N LYS A 899 -1.56 -0.20 -12.58
CA LYS A 899 -1.82 -1.57 -12.10
C LYS A 899 -0.80 -2.60 -12.61
N LEU A 900 0.17 -2.15 -13.42
CA LEU A 900 1.19 -2.94 -14.10
C LEU A 900 0.66 -3.91 -15.16
N ASP A 901 -0.56 -3.68 -15.66
CA ASP A 901 -1.01 -4.35 -16.89
C ASP A 901 -0.27 -3.72 -18.08
N ILE A 902 0.15 -4.59 -19.01
CA ILE A 902 0.87 -4.19 -20.22
C ILE A 902 0.00 -4.52 -21.43
N ASP A 903 -0.38 -3.49 -22.16
CA ASP A 903 -1.01 -3.61 -23.48
C ASP A 903 0.05 -3.47 -24.58
N LEU A 904 -0.21 -4.11 -25.72
CA LEU A 904 0.59 -4.02 -26.93
C LEU A 904 -0.14 -3.14 -27.92
N LEU A 905 0.54 -2.11 -28.41
CA LEU A 905 0.12 -1.30 -29.55
C LEU A 905 0.91 -1.77 -30.76
N LEU A 906 0.22 -2.33 -31.74
CA LEU A 906 0.78 -2.93 -32.94
C LEU A 906 0.48 -2.02 -34.12
N CYS A 907 1.45 -1.85 -35.02
CA CYS A 907 1.28 -1.02 -36.22
C CYS A 907 2.09 -1.59 -37.38
N HIS A 908 1.56 -1.45 -38.60
CA HIS A 908 2.34 -1.63 -39.82
C HIS A 908 3.09 -0.33 -40.13
N ASP A 909 4.42 -0.40 -40.18
CA ASP A 909 5.35 0.73 -40.28
C ASP A 909 5.11 1.79 -39.17
N LYS A 910 5.02 3.08 -39.54
CA LYS A 910 4.90 4.20 -38.59
C LYS A 910 3.43 4.49 -38.24
N PRO A 911 3.07 4.70 -36.96
CA PRO A 911 1.70 5.03 -36.58
C PRO A 911 1.28 6.39 -37.14
N HIS A 912 0.01 6.49 -37.53
CA HIS A 912 -0.63 7.76 -37.82
C HIS A 912 -1.30 8.32 -36.56
N TYR A 913 -1.36 9.64 -36.46
CA TYR A 913 -2.00 10.36 -35.35
C TYR A 913 -3.34 10.93 -35.79
N LEU A 914 -4.33 10.90 -34.90
CA LEU A 914 -5.62 11.52 -35.11
C LEU A 914 -5.58 12.95 -34.58
N ILE A 915 -5.82 13.94 -35.44
CA ILE A 915 -5.89 15.35 -35.05
C ILE A 915 -7.37 15.76 -34.97
N PRO A 916 -7.91 16.05 -33.77
CA PRO A 916 -9.32 16.44 -33.65
C PRO A 916 -9.56 17.84 -34.21
N ASN A 917 -10.61 17.99 -35.04
CA ASN A 917 -10.92 19.25 -35.71
C ASN A 917 -11.52 20.31 -34.78
N HIS A 918 -11.96 19.94 -33.57
CA HIS A 918 -12.64 20.84 -32.63
C HIS A 918 -11.68 21.58 -31.68
N LEU A 919 -10.37 21.31 -31.74
CA LEU A 919 -9.40 21.98 -30.87
C LEU A 919 -9.15 23.43 -31.35
N PRO A 920 -9.06 24.40 -30.42
CA PRO A 920 -8.60 25.75 -30.74
C PRO A 920 -7.25 25.73 -31.45
N SER A 921 -7.08 26.58 -32.46
CA SER A 921 -5.88 26.59 -33.30
C SER A 921 -5.41 28.00 -33.64
N LEU A 922 -4.11 28.16 -33.87
CA LEU A 922 -3.51 29.36 -34.45
C LEU A 922 -3.01 29.07 -35.87
N ASP A 923 -3.10 30.07 -36.74
CA ASP A 923 -2.52 30.02 -38.08
C ASP A 923 -1.16 30.73 -38.07
N ALA A 924 -0.10 29.97 -37.85
CA ALA A 924 1.25 30.50 -37.83
C ALA A 924 1.71 30.91 -39.23
N ALA A 925 1.29 30.18 -40.29
CA ALA A 925 1.62 30.55 -41.66
C ALA A 925 1.09 31.95 -42.00
N ALA A 926 -0.15 32.25 -41.63
CA ALA A 926 -0.75 33.57 -41.80
C ALA A 926 -0.03 34.66 -40.97
N ALA A 927 0.33 34.38 -39.71
CA ALA A 927 1.04 35.33 -38.86
C ALA A 927 2.46 35.64 -39.35
N ILE A 928 3.16 34.63 -39.87
CA ILE A 928 4.53 34.73 -40.40
C ILE A 928 4.54 35.33 -41.83
N GLY A 929 3.42 35.21 -42.57
CA GLY A 929 3.30 35.70 -43.94
C GLY A 929 3.84 34.72 -45.00
N VAL A 930 3.75 33.41 -44.74
CA VAL A 930 4.20 32.34 -45.66
C VAL A 930 3.08 31.39 -46.03
N SER A 931 3.27 30.59 -47.09
CA SER A 931 2.29 29.56 -47.50
C SER A 931 2.43 28.24 -46.76
N SER A 932 3.60 27.96 -46.17
CA SER A 932 3.86 26.76 -45.38
C SER A 932 5.03 27.01 -44.43
N VAL A 933 4.91 26.52 -43.19
CA VAL A 933 5.94 26.68 -42.15
C VAL A 933 6.95 25.53 -42.18
N ILE A 934 6.54 24.35 -42.66
CA ILE A 934 7.37 23.15 -42.79
C ILE A 934 7.78 23.00 -44.26
N THR A 935 9.08 22.98 -44.54
CA THR A 935 9.60 22.81 -45.90
C THR A 935 9.47 21.36 -46.38
N ALA A 936 9.54 21.14 -47.69
CA ALA A 936 9.53 19.80 -48.28
C ALA A 936 10.72 18.92 -47.85
N SER A 937 11.81 19.53 -47.33
CA SER A 937 12.94 18.81 -46.73
C SER A 937 12.76 18.48 -45.25
N GLY A 938 11.63 18.85 -44.62
CA GLY A 938 11.38 18.62 -43.20
C GLY A 938 12.09 19.59 -42.26
N THR A 939 12.49 20.77 -42.74
CA THR A 939 12.97 21.87 -41.87
C THR A 939 11.86 22.89 -41.64
N ILE A 940 11.94 23.66 -40.56
CA ILE A 940 11.04 24.81 -40.35
C ILE A 940 11.72 26.11 -40.78
N ILE A 941 10.92 27.08 -41.24
CA ILE A 941 11.45 28.34 -41.81
C ILE A 941 11.90 29.37 -40.75
N CYS A 942 11.48 29.23 -39.50
CA CYS A 942 11.74 30.14 -38.39
C CYS A 942 11.63 29.42 -37.04
N ASP A 943 12.24 29.99 -36.00
CA ASP A 943 12.14 29.51 -34.63
C ASP A 943 10.74 29.82 -34.07
N ILE A 944 10.14 28.88 -33.32
CA ILE A 944 8.86 29.07 -32.63
C ILE A 944 9.04 28.78 -31.14
N ALA A 945 8.66 29.72 -30.27
CA ALA A 945 8.86 29.61 -28.83
C ALA A 945 7.63 30.05 -28.02
N VAL A 946 7.59 29.66 -26.75
CA VAL A 946 6.65 30.14 -25.72
C VAL A 946 7.42 30.74 -24.53
N ASN A 947 6.71 31.37 -23.60
CA ASN A 947 7.26 32.02 -22.40
C ASN A 947 8.23 33.20 -22.67
N VAL A 948 8.20 33.78 -23.87
CA VAL A 948 9.12 34.87 -24.26
C VAL A 948 8.87 36.14 -23.44
N ALA A 949 7.61 36.54 -23.25
CA ALA A 949 7.26 37.72 -22.47
C ALA A 949 7.57 37.55 -20.98
N GLU A 950 7.29 36.37 -20.42
CA GLU A 950 7.57 35.98 -19.03
C GLU A 950 9.07 36.02 -18.73
N SER A 951 9.89 35.57 -19.67
CA SER A 951 11.35 35.60 -19.58
C SER A 951 11.91 37.02 -19.57
N ALA A 952 11.35 37.90 -20.39
CA ALA A 952 11.69 39.32 -20.43
C ALA A 952 11.32 40.03 -19.11
N ILE A 953 10.16 39.71 -18.52
CA ILE A 953 9.70 40.25 -17.23
C ILE A 953 10.59 39.78 -16.08
N ALA A 954 11.06 38.53 -16.12
CA ALA A 954 11.94 37.95 -15.10
C ALA A 954 13.43 38.38 -15.22
N LEU A 955 13.77 39.25 -16.19
CA LEU A 955 15.15 39.65 -16.52
C LEU A 955 16.08 38.46 -16.82
N LYS A 956 15.54 37.35 -17.32
CA LYS A 956 16.29 36.16 -17.75
C LYS A 956 16.12 36.02 -19.27
N THR A 957 17.04 36.60 -20.04
CA THR A 957 16.93 36.71 -21.51
C THR A 957 16.83 35.37 -22.24
N ASP A 958 17.25 34.28 -21.59
CA ASP A 958 17.35 32.93 -22.19
C ASP A 958 16.36 31.93 -21.57
N ALA A 959 15.36 32.39 -20.81
CA ALA A 959 14.42 31.51 -20.12
C ALA A 959 13.18 31.10 -20.94
N HIS A 960 13.11 31.50 -22.22
CA HIS A 960 12.02 31.12 -23.11
C HIS A 960 12.17 29.67 -23.56
N THR A 961 11.06 29.01 -23.89
CA THR A 961 11.08 27.60 -24.30
C THR A 961 10.89 27.51 -25.81
N LEU A 962 11.96 27.15 -26.52
CA LEU A 962 11.91 26.86 -27.95
C LEU A 962 11.11 25.56 -28.18
N ILE A 963 10.04 25.66 -28.95
CA ILE A 963 9.15 24.54 -29.28
C ILE A 963 9.56 23.89 -30.60
N PHE A 964 9.89 24.71 -31.60
CA PHE A 964 10.41 24.25 -32.89
C PHE A 964 11.62 25.12 -33.28
N ASP A 965 12.76 24.50 -33.55
CA ASP A 965 14.06 25.12 -33.90
C ASP A 965 14.33 25.03 -35.40
N SER A 966 14.51 26.17 -36.07
CA SER A 966 14.82 26.25 -37.50
C SER A 966 16.16 25.63 -37.89
N ASN A 967 17.08 25.44 -36.94
CA ASN A 967 18.34 24.73 -37.19
C ASN A 967 18.23 23.20 -37.08
N GLN A 968 17.12 22.68 -36.58
CA GLN A 968 16.92 21.25 -36.43
C GLN A 968 16.34 20.65 -37.72
N ASP A 969 16.94 19.57 -38.20
CA ASP A 969 16.36 18.74 -39.26
C ASP A 969 15.30 17.80 -38.65
N TYR A 970 14.03 18.06 -38.97
CA TYR A 970 12.89 17.27 -38.51
C TYR A 970 12.47 16.15 -39.47
N SER A 971 13.19 15.90 -40.57
CA SER A 971 12.83 14.87 -41.56
C SER A 971 12.54 13.48 -40.97
N LYS A 972 13.25 13.11 -39.88
CA LYS A 972 13.02 11.85 -39.15
C LYS A 972 11.90 11.92 -38.11
N GLN A 973 11.49 13.13 -37.72
CA GLN A 973 10.48 13.40 -36.69
C GLN A 973 9.10 13.76 -37.27
N LEU A 974 9.00 13.94 -38.59
CA LEU A 974 7.74 14.10 -39.30
C LEU A 974 6.81 12.90 -39.01
N GLN A 975 5.59 13.24 -38.59
CA GLN A 975 4.52 12.31 -38.27
C GLN A 975 3.36 12.49 -39.25
N ASN A 976 2.64 11.41 -39.50
CA ASN A 976 1.45 11.44 -40.35
C ASN A 976 0.19 11.72 -39.51
N PHE A 977 -0.53 12.76 -39.85
CA PHE A 977 -1.75 13.24 -39.22
C PHE A 977 -2.97 12.88 -40.07
N ARG A 978 -4.01 12.33 -39.45
CA ARG A 978 -5.33 12.11 -40.04
C ARG A 978 -6.34 13.03 -39.35
N SER A 979 -7.09 13.75 -40.17
CA SER A 979 -8.26 14.51 -39.72
C SER A 979 -9.51 13.65 -39.95
N SER A 980 -10.55 13.84 -39.13
CA SER A 980 -11.83 13.13 -39.29
C SER A 980 -12.48 13.33 -40.67
N ASP A 981 -12.12 14.41 -41.36
CA ASP A 981 -12.83 14.87 -42.57
C ASP A 981 -12.00 14.66 -43.86
N LYS A 982 -10.75 14.18 -43.74
CA LYS A 982 -9.83 13.94 -44.88
C LYS A 982 -9.44 12.47 -44.96
N SER A 983 -9.50 11.90 -46.17
CA SER A 983 -9.12 10.50 -46.42
C SER A 983 -7.61 10.28 -46.48
N SER A 984 -6.83 11.29 -46.86
CA SER A 984 -5.37 11.22 -46.97
C SER A 984 -4.67 11.79 -45.74
N PRO A 985 -3.60 11.14 -45.24
CA PRO A 985 -2.77 11.70 -44.17
C PRO A 985 -2.01 12.96 -44.65
N GLU A 986 -1.71 13.84 -43.71
CA GLU A 986 -0.87 15.03 -43.88
C GLU A 986 0.32 14.96 -42.93
N GLU A 987 1.48 15.48 -43.28
CA GLU A 987 2.63 15.47 -42.36
C GLU A 987 2.61 16.65 -41.37
N GLY A 988 3.20 16.43 -40.20
CA GLY A 988 3.42 17.48 -39.22
C GLY A 988 4.38 17.09 -38.10
N LEU A 989 4.56 18.00 -37.16
CA LEU A 989 5.46 17.88 -36.02
C LEU A 989 4.67 17.90 -34.70
N ILE A 990 5.19 17.19 -33.70
CA ILE A 990 4.66 17.12 -32.35
C ILE A 990 5.78 17.52 -31.39
N SER A 991 5.51 18.41 -30.43
CA SER A 991 6.42 18.75 -29.33
C SER A 991 5.67 18.78 -28.00
N GLU A 992 6.33 18.44 -26.90
CA GLU A 992 5.80 18.65 -25.54
C GLU A 992 5.84 20.15 -25.20
N LEU A 993 4.82 20.64 -24.49
CA LEU A 993 4.75 22.00 -23.99
C LEU A 993 5.24 22.08 -22.54
N PRO A 994 5.91 23.19 -22.16
CA PRO A 994 6.21 23.46 -20.75
C PRO A 994 4.91 23.70 -19.95
N PRO A 995 4.97 23.60 -18.61
CA PRO A 995 3.83 23.92 -17.74
C PRO A 995 3.20 25.28 -18.09
N PHE A 996 1.87 25.35 -18.02
CA PHE A 996 1.15 26.60 -18.31
C PHE A 996 1.50 27.68 -17.29
N PRO A 997 1.68 28.95 -17.73
CA PRO A 997 1.87 30.07 -16.82
C PRO A 997 0.59 30.34 -16.01
N ALA A 998 0.71 31.15 -14.95
CA ALA A 998 -0.40 31.49 -14.06
C ALA A 998 -1.59 32.18 -14.78
N SER A 999 -1.37 32.74 -15.97
CA SER A 999 -2.42 33.28 -16.83
C SER A 999 -3.35 32.21 -17.41
N GLY A 1000 -2.95 30.93 -17.37
CA GLY A 1000 -3.67 29.80 -17.96
C GLY A 1000 -3.62 29.76 -19.49
N LYS A 1001 -2.68 30.47 -20.12
CA LYS A 1001 -2.54 30.53 -21.59
C LYS A 1001 -1.07 30.53 -22.00
N HIS A 1002 -0.74 29.88 -23.12
CA HIS A 1002 0.56 29.99 -23.75
C HIS A 1002 0.51 30.98 -24.93
N SER A 1003 1.44 31.94 -24.92
CA SER A 1003 1.66 32.89 -26.02
C SER A 1003 2.78 32.36 -26.92
N PHE A 1004 2.47 32.14 -28.19
CA PHE A 1004 3.40 31.63 -29.20
C PHE A 1004 4.05 32.78 -29.95
N TYR A 1005 5.37 32.73 -30.09
CA TYR A 1005 6.17 33.71 -30.82
C TYR A 1005 6.98 33.03 -31.90
N PHE A 1006 7.32 33.78 -32.96
CA PHE A 1006 8.28 33.36 -33.95
C PHE A 1006 9.46 34.32 -34.06
N GLN A 1007 10.57 33.82 -34.57
CA GLN A 1007 11.75 34.60 -34.89
C GLN A 1007 12.44 34.02 -36.14
N PHE A 1008 12.70 34.87 -37.13
CA PHE A 1008 13.64 34.55 -38.19
C PHE A 1008 15.05 34.75 -37.67
N ARG A 1009 15.93 33.76 -37.87
CA ARG A 1009 17.37 33.96 -37.61
C ARG A 1009 17.95 34.91 -38.66
N ASN A 1010 17.90 36.20 -38.38
CA ASN A 1010 18.55 37.25 -39.15
C ASN A 1010 19.73 37.82 -38.32
N PRO A 1011 20.97 37.88 -38.84
CA PRO A 1011 22.10 38.48 -38.12
C PRO A 1011 21.88 39.93 -37.66
N GLU A 1012 20.88 40.64 -38.22
CA GLU A 1012 20.59 42.04 -37.94
C GLU A 1012 19.35 42.30 -37.07
N SER A 1013 18.54 41.27 -36.74
CA SER A 1013 17.36 41.43 -35.87
C SER A 1013 17.08 40.19 -35.02
N ASN A 1014 17.13 40.37 -33.69
CA ASN A 1014 16.84 39.38 -32.65
C ASN A 1014 15.44 39.59 -32.03
N THR A 1015 14.46 40.10 -32.77
CA THR A 1015 13.13 40.37 -32.22
C THR A 1015 12.20 39.17 -32.36
N TRP A 1016 11.55 38.78 -31.26
CA TRP A 1016 10.45 37.82 -31.24
C TRP A 1016 9.13 38.51 -31.59
N GLU A 1017 8.36 37.94 -32.51
CA GLU A 1017 7.06 38.44 -32.95
C GLU A 1017 5.92 37.49 -32.55
N LEU A 1018 4.77 38.03 -32.13
CA LEU A 1018 3.66 37.25 -31.60
C LEU A 1018 2.87 36.57 -32.73
N ILE A 1019 2.70 35.24 -32.64
CA ILE A 1019 1.77 34.46 -33.47
C ILE A 1019 0.35 34.58 -32.90
N GLY A 1020 0.20 34.38 -31.59
CA GLY A 1020 -1.09 34.42 -30.88
C GLY A 1020 -1.06 33.64 -29.56
N GLU A 1021 -2.23 33.52 -28.92
CA GLU A 1021 -2.37 32.84 -27.62
C GLU A 1021 -3.32 31.64 -27.74
N LEU A 1022 -2.98 30.54 -27.07
CA LEU A 1022 -3.88 29.39 -26.88
C LEU A 1022 -4.10 29.11 -25.39
N PRO A 1023 -5.36 28.95 -24.94
CA PRO A 1023 -5.66 28.66 -23.55
C PRO A 1023 -5.32 27.21 -23.19
N GLN A 1024 -5.08 26.98 -21.90
CA GLN A 1024 -5.02 25.63 -21.35
C GLN A 1024 -6.33 24.90 -21.63
N PRO A 1025 -6.30 23.72 -22.26
CA PRO A 1025 -7.50 22.89 -22.41
C PRO A 1025 -8.14 22.62 -21.05
N GLN A 1026 -9.47 22.75 -20.96
CA GLN A 1026 -10.20 22.42 -19.74
C GLN A 1026 -10.23 20.90 -19.54
N ILE A 1027 -9.53 20.43 -18.51
CA ILE A 1027 -9.43 19.02 -18.16
C ILE A 1027 -9.83 18.85 -16.71
N THR A 1028 -10.65 17.83 -16.43
CA THR A 1028 -10.90 17.34 -15.07
C THR A 1028 -10.21 15.99 -14.95
N SER A 1029 -9.05 15.96 -14.27
CA SER A 1029 -8.31 14.72 -14.02
C SER A 1029 -7.73 14.69 -12.62
N GLU A 1030 -7.64 13.50 -12.04
CA GLU A 1030 -6.93 13.25 -10.78
C GLU A 1030 -5.44 12.93 -10.99
N TYR A 1031 -5.01 12.71 -12.24
CA TYR A 1031 -3.67 12.27 -12.60
C TYR A 1031 -2.81 13.41 -13.18
N PRO A 1032 -1.47 13.29 -13.14
CA PRO A 1032 -0.58 14.18 -13.87
C PRO A 1032 -0.97 14.24 -15.36
N CYS A 1033 -0.99 15.45 -15.92
CA CYS A 1033 -1.34 15.71 -17.32
C CYS A 1033 -0.15 16.35 -18.02
N LYS A 1034 0.17 15.86 -19.22
CA LYS A 1034 1.12 16.51 -20.13
C LYS A 1034 0.36 17.22 -21.25
N TYR A 1035 0.97 18.24 -21.82
CA TYR A 1035 0.40 18.99 -22.93
C TYR A 1035 1.35 18.93 -24.11
N TYR A 1036 0.80 18.77 -25.29
CA TYR A 1036 1.58 18.71 -26.52
C TYR A 1036 1.06 19.75 -27.50
N VAL A 1037 1.94 20.17 -28.39
CA VAL A 1037 1.62 21.08 -29.49
C VAL A 1037 1.93 20.40 -30.81
N THR A 1038 1.00 20.53 -31.76
CA THR A 1038 1.18 20.02 -33.12
C THR A 1038 1.27 21.18 -34.10
N LEU A 1039 2.19 21.09 -35.06
CA LEU A 1039 2.32 21.98 -36.21
C LEU A 1039 2.16 21.15 -37.49
N ASN A 1040 1.16 21.44 -38.31
CA ASN A 1040 0.97 20.75 -39.59
C ASN A 1040 1.60 21.52 -40.77
N GLN A 1041 1.62 20.92 -41.97
CA GLN A 1041 2.20 21.54 -43.16
C GLN A 1041 1.54 22.87 -43.56
N GLN A 1042 0.26 23.08 -43.24
CA GLN A 1042 -0.40 24.38 -43.47
C GLN A 1042 -0.04 25.44 -42.43
N GLY A 1043 0.83 25.14 -41.45
CA GLY A 1043 1.23 26.08 -40.41
C GLY A 1043 0.23 26.23 -39.27
N ILE A 1044 -0.68 25.28 -39.09
CA ILE A 1044 -1.68 25.34 -38.02
C ILE A 1044 -1.12 24.74 -36.74
N ILE A 1045 -1.11 25.55 -35.67
CA ILE A 1045 -0.70 25.18 -34.32
C ILE A 1045 -1.93 24.79 -33.51
N ARG A 1046 -1.88 23.65 -32.80
CA ARG A 1046 -2.92 23.20 -31.86
C ARG A 1046 -2.31 22.69 -30.57
N ILE A 1047 -2.94 23.01 -29.44
CA ILE A 1047 -2.60 22.41 -28.14
C ILE A 1047 -3.49 21.19 -27.92
N HIS A 1048 -2.86 20.06 -27.62
CA HIS A 1048 -3.51 18.82 -27.25
C HIS A 1048 -3.41 18.62 -25.74
N PRO A 1049 -4.53 18.35 -25.06
CA PRO A 1049 -4.47 17.76 -23.74
C PRO A 1049 -3.98 16.31 -23.89
N PHE A 1050 -3.02 15.89 -23.06
CA PHE A 1050 -2.40 14.56 -23.10
C PHE A 1050 -1.62 14.27 -24.39
N GLU A 1051 -1.15 13.03 -24.56
CA GLU A 1051 -0.51 12.61 -25.81
C GLU A 1051 -1.45 12.73 -27.00
N VAL A 1052 -0.90 13.11 -28.16
CA VAL A 1052 -1.66 13.14 -29.41
C VAL A 1052 -2.14 11.72 -29.73
N PRO A 1053 -3.46 11.50 -29.91
CA PRO A 1053 -4.00 10.15 -30.01
C PRO A 1053 -3.57 9.47 -31.32
N TYR A 1054 -3.31 8.17 -31.27
CA TYR A 1054 -3.11 7.38 -32.48
C TYR A 1054 -4.41 7.18 -33.27
N PHE A 1055 -4.27 6.94 -34.56
CA PHE A 1055 -5.36 6.43 -35.39
C PHE A 1055 -5.55 4.92 -35.14
N ILE A 1056 -6.48 4.58 -34.25
CA ILE A 1056 -6.69 3.22 -33.75
C ILE A 1056 -7.82 2.46 -34.48
N SER A 1057 -7.75 1.13 -34.49
CA SER A 1057 -8.83 0.21 -34.90
C SER A 1057 -8.92 -0.97 -33.91
N THR A 1058 -10.14 -1.49 -33.73
CA THR A 1058 -10.40 -2.73 -32.96
C THR A 1058 -10.29 -4.00 -33.81
N SER A 1059 -10.13 -3.86 -35.12
CA SER A 1059 -9.99 -4.96 -36.08
C SER A 1059 -8.52 -5.19 -36.39
N VAL A 1060 -8.06 -6.43 -36.23
CA VAL A 1060 -6.66 -6.83 -36.46
C VAL A 1060 -6.25 -6.66 -37.92
N GLU A 1061 -7.21 -6.71 -38.84
CA GLU A 1061 -7.01 -6.51 -40.28
C GLU A 1061 -6.45 -5.12 -40.61
N CYS A 1062 -6.55 -4.14 -39.70
CA CYS A 1062 -5.93 -2.83 -39.89
C CYS A 1062 -4.40 -2.90 -40.02
N LEU A 1063 -3.76 -3.95 -39.47
CA LEU A 1063 -2.32 -4.21 -39.60
C LEU A 1063 -1.90 -4.63 -41.01
N GLN A 1064 -2.84 -4.82 -41.94
CA GLN A 1064 -2.55 -5.02 -43.36
C GLN A 1064 -2.27 -3.70 -44.09
N GLN A 1065 -2.51 -2.55 -43.44
CA GLN A 1065 -2.29 -1.22 -44.01
C GLN A 1065 -1.40 -0.36 -43.10
N PRO A 1066 -0.51 0.46 -43.68
CA PRO A 1066 0.36 1.32 -42.87
C PRO A 1066 -0.39 2.31 -41.97
N GLY A 1067 0.10 2.45 -40.75
CA GLY A 1067 -0.20 3.54 -39.84
C GLY A 1067 -1.51 3.48 -39.05
N CYS A 1068 -2.29 2.41 -39.15
CA CYS A 1068 -3.37 2.15 -38.19
C CYS A 1068 -2.85 1.31 -37.02
N VAL A 1069 -3.18 1.72 -35.79
CA VAL A 1069 -2.74 1.04 -34.58
C VAL A 1069 -3.81 0.05 -34.10
N PHE A 1070 -3.43 -1.21 -33.94
CA PHE A 1070 -4.23 -2.25 -33.28
C PHE A 1070 -3.78 -2.41 -31.84
N ARG A 1071 -4.73 -2.51 -30.90
CA ARG A 1071 -4.44 -2.75 -29.48
C ARG A 1071 -4.77 -4.18 -29.11
N ASP A 1072 -3.85 -4.84 -28.43
CA ASP A 1072 -4.00 -6.17 -27.83
C ASP A 1072 -3.42 -6.17 -26.41
N SER A 1073 -3.62 -7.23 -25.65
CA SER A 1073 -3.13 -7.32 -24.26
C SER A 1073 -2.08 -8.42 -24.10
N LEU A 1074 -1.08 -8.15 -23.25
CA LEU A 1074 -0.08 -9.14 -22.88
C LEU A 1074 -0.76 -10.26 -22.09
N GLN A 1075 -0.54 -11.52 -22.48
CA GLN A 1075 -1.14 -12.64 -21.76
C GLN A 1075 -0.40 -12.85 -20.43
N PRO A 1076 -1.10 -12.75 -19.29
CA PRO A 1076 -0.48 -12.96 -17.99
C PRO A 1076 0.00 -14.41 -17.87
N GLN A 1077 1.00 -14.62 -17.01
CA GLN A 1077 1.49 -15.94 -16.64
C GLN A 1077 1.35 -16.14 -15.14
N SER A 1078 1.08 -17.38 -14.73
CA SER A 1078 1.10 -17.76 -13.32
C SER A 1078 2.53 -17.73 -12.79
N ASN A 1079 2.67 -17.61 -11.47
CA ASN A 1079 3.99 -17.64 -10.85
C ASN A 1079 4.55 -19.05 -10.84
N ASN A 1080 5.83 -19.19 -11.21
CA ASN A 1080 6.56 -20.43 -11.02
C ASN A 1080 6.90 -20.60 -9.53
N VAL A 1081 6.36 -21.66 -8.92
CA VAL A 1081 6.63 -22.03 -7.53
C VAL A 1081 7.82 -22.99 -7.51
N GLU A 1082 8.92 -22.60 -6.86
CA GLU A 1082 10.08 -23.46 -6.69
C GLU A 1082 9.78 -24.51 -5.60
N THR A 1083 9.69 -25.78 -6.00
CA THR A 1083 9.33 -26.89 -5.10
C THR A 1083 10.33 -27.05 -3.95
N GLU A 1084 11.62 -26.78 -4.19
CA GLU A 1084 12.67 -26.87 -3.18
C GLU A 1084 12.56 -25.80 -2.08
N ARG A 1085 11.89 -24.68 -2.38
CA ARG A 1085 11.58 -23.61 -1.42
C ARG A 1085 10.19 -23.77 -0.80
N ASP A 1086 9.46 -24.81 -1.17
CA ASP A 1086 8.12 -25.08 -0.68
C ASP A 1086 8.10 -26.19 0.38
N PRO A 1087 8.02 -25.87 1.68
CA PRO A 1087 7.96 -26.89 2.73
C PRO A 1087 6.73 -27.80 2.64
N PHE A 1088 5.62 -27.30 2.09
CA PHE A 1088 4.33 -28.00 2.10
C PHE A 1088 3.96 -28.63 0.75
N CYS A 1089 4.94 -28.83 -0.14
CA CYS A 1089 4.73 -29.55 -1.41
C CYS A 1089 4.79 -31.09 -1.29
N GLY A 1090 5.16 -31.59 -0.10
CA GLY A 1090 5.22 -33.03 0.21
C GLY A 1090 6.47 -33.77 -0.25
N VAL A 1091 7.50 -33.07 -0.73
CA VAL A 1091 8.76 -33.70 -1.18
C VAL A 1091 9.89 -33.68 -0.14
N HIS A 1092 9.66 -33.10 1.05
CA HIS A 1092 10.67 -32.87 2.09
C HIS A 1092 10.65 -33.90 3.21
#